data_AF-A0AAV9HSS1-F1
#
_entry.id   AF-A0AAV9HSS1-F1
#
_cell.length_a   1.000
_cell.length_b   1.000
_cell.length_c   1.000
_cell.angle_alpha   90.00
_cell.angle_beta   90.00
_cell.angle_gamma   90.00
#
_symmetry.space_group_name_H-M   'P 1'
#
loop_
_entity.id
_entity.type
_entity.pdbx_description
1 polymer ?
#
loop_
_entity_poly.entity_id
_entity_poly.type
_entity_poly.pdbx_seq_one_letter_code
_entity_poly.pdbx_strand_id
1 'polypeptide(L)'
;MRSTPSSTQAASIFRTKTDNDGNKSAVLHRDLAVDLLPMDAGEGNYVVLEDGRKIFDASGGAAVGCLGWGNERVIQAINQQMRKMPYCATIFYTTKVQEELCRFLVDSTGGKMARAYVVNSGSEAMEAALKLARQYFLELKPAQEQRTHFISRKQSYHGNTLGALAVSGHKLRRQKFEPLLMDTVSQVSPCNELRGKKAGEGDEEYVARLASELDEEFQRIGPDSVCAFIAEPIVGAAQGCVPSVPGYFQAVAAVCKKYGALLILDEVMCGMGRSGTLHAWEQEGIVPDIQTIGKAFGGGYQPIAGVLVNHTVIDTLKQGTGAFVHGHTYQGHPACCAGALEVLRIIQEQDLVVNVRRMGELLSEGLKKRLGDHPNVGSIRGRGLFWGIEFVSDKETMTPFPEEKHLAMEICELGLEPKYGIGVYPGTGSADGVAGDHIIISPAFNVQSHEIEWIVETVGRLVNDFFAVRRMAVGLTNGRPAADEEARAEVDVLNSRLEKTTQLTKKIQACLGRLEATGKSVREVAGPLNGETRKLQILGSNIDAVIAAIERLRQPVDSKNDEEQIIQMGPDKAGLPNYLASIKRLTKALNEMKASNLRSTQQTVTELQKLVKLGNSKLENAFDKLLQNETPRSIEPLHFITKNKPFPTISQDKLNKLGLMNSYVAGVHRQSSSSAAPQESPVAKIYAEIRSQYLSNTLFNLATASTNTAKKKNADAIYRAGNSGIGTYAQSMEGLFVAEYENICNIFTREDWGPVFQATCNPCLVELGRTLRELNGHIKSHMSTDCYLAYEIVEIISGLSNNLERRTGELKSSLAASLKPVRETAKLSLAELLEDTKRRVNSLQTLPADGAPIPIVSETMQRLVIMVDFLRPISSIMVSLGDGNWKSTSAATSSRENNNTIPSLASFDVGADGKEIFAHYCTDTIEALMLALDGRARMILQKKPVMGVFLANSVTIIERNIVNSELNPLLSGRLAVLETWRKKATALYTDTCKDISIHLFDVIHTSRSTGGRPNSGQGNNIDSASILKGLSSKDKENIKGKFQAFNAAFDEMVSRHKSYNMEKEVRQMFAKDVQNMIEPLYCRFWDRYHEVDKGKGKYVRWDKQGISNVFLGLY
;
A
#
# COMPACT_ATOMS: atom_id res chain seq x y z
N MET A 1 42.38 19.30 17.67
CA MET A 1 41.89 19.55 16.30
C MET A 1 40.37 19.55 16.32
N ARG A 2 39.73 20.71 16.08
CA ARG A 2 38.29 20.82 15.79
C ARG A 2 38.19 21.61 14.50
N SER A 3 37.64 21.01 13.45
CA SER A 3 37.43 21.66 12.15
C SER A 3 36.22 22.59 12.24
N THR A 4 36.44 23.88 11.98
CA THR A 4 35.37 24.86 11.77
C THR A 4 34.61 24.55 10.47
N PRO A 5 33.27 24.59 10.45
CA PRO A 5 32.50 24.54 9.20
C PRO A 5 32.70 25.83 8.40
N SER A 6 32.71 25.73 7.07
CA SER A 6 32.79 26.87 6.15
C SER A 6 31.46 27.64 6.10
N SER A 7 31.52 28.95 6.40
CA SER A 7 30.37 29.85 6.40
C SER A 7 29.99 30.31 4.99
N THR A 8 29.10 29.59 4.29
CA THR A 8 28.47 30.09 3.05
C THR A 8 27.13 29.45 2.67
N GLN A 9 26.48 28.71 3.56
CA GLN A 9 25.08 28.29 3.36
C GLN A 9 24.15 29.35 3.96
N ALA A 10 23.25 29.90 3.15
CA ALA A 10 22.08 30.60 3.67
C ALA A 10 21.25 29.61 4.48
N ALA A 11 20.80 30.00 5.67
CA ALA A 11 19.99 29.12 6.51
C ALA A 11 18.62 28.92 5.83
N SER A 12 18.30 27.67 5.48
CA SER A 12 16.97 27.28 4.97
C SER A 12 15.88 27.76 5.93
N ILE A 13 14.79 28.29 5.37
CA ILE A 13 13.62 28.73 6.15
C ILE A 13 12.95 27.52 6.81
N PHE A 14 12.96 26.37 6.13
CA PHE A 14 12.61 25.11 6.74
C PHE A 14 13.78 24.63 7.59
N ARG A 15 13.58 24.52 8.90
CA ARG A 15 14.66 24.12 9.81
C ARG A 15 15.00 22.66 9.59
N THR A 16 16.29 22.35 9.46
CA THR A 16 16.77 20.97 9.55
C THR A 16 16.65 20.53 11.01
N LYS A 17 15.99 19.39 11.26
CA LYS A 17 15.82 18.86 12.61
C LYS A 17 17.18 18.62 13.27
N THR A 18 17.40 19.25 14.41
CA THR A 18 18.46 18.82 15.32
C THR A 18 17.91 17.71 16.20
N ASP A 19 18.72 16.70 16.54
CA ASP A 19 18.27 15.45 17.20
C ASP A 19 17.63 15.61 18.60
N ASN A 20 17.51 16.83 19.12
CA ASN A 20 17.05 17.14 20.47
C ASN A 20 15.61 17.68 20.58
N ASP A 21 14.92 18.04 19.50
CA ASP A 21 13.57 18.60 19.62
C ASP A 21 12.52 17.50 19.89
N GLY A 22 12.00 17.51 21.12
CA GLY A 22 11.13 16.47 21.69
C GLY A 22 9.70 16.39 21.12
N ASN A 23 9.41 17.09 20.01
CA ASN A 23 8.09 17.10 19.38
C ASN A 23 8.14 16.49 17.97
N LYS A 24 8.31 15.17 17.90
CA LYS A 24 8.36 14.44 16.62
C LYS A 24 6.98 14.41 15.98
N SER A 25 6.78 15.20 14.91
CA SER A 25 5.56 15.19 14.11
C SER A 25 5.17 13.76 13.73
N ALA A 26 3.92 13.38 14.00
CA ALA A 26 3.35 12.08 13.62
C ALA A 26 3.04 11.98 12.11
N VAL A 27 3.18 13.08 11.36
CA VAL A 27 2.97 13.12 9.91
C VAL A 27 4.22 12.60 9.20
N LEU A 28 4.04 11.61 8.32
CA LEU A 28 5.06 11.17 7.38
C LEU A 28 5.24 12.23 6.28
N HIS A 29 6.01 13.27 6.59
CA HIS A 29 6.40 14.29 5.63
C HIS A 29 7.25 13.69 4.50
N ARG A 30 7.18 14.30 3.30
CA ARG A 30 7.92 13.81 2.11
C ARG A 30 9.43 13.83 2.29
N ASP A 31 9.91 14.82 3.05
CA ASP A 31 11.23 14.84 3.64
C ASP A 31 11.06 14.75 5.16
N LEU A 32 11.78 13.84 5.80
CA LEU A 32 11.72 13.62 7.25
C LEU A 32 12.68 14.53 8.03
N ALA A 33 13.72 15.07 7.37
CA ALA A 33 14.75 15.92 8.00
C ALA A 33 14.32 17.39 8.12
N VAL A 34 13.24 17.77 7.45
CA VAL A 34 12.80 19.15 7.25
C VAL A 34 11.55 19.46 8.07
N ASP A 35 11.56 20.55 8.82
CA ASP A 35 10.37 21.11 9.47
C ASP A 35 9.68 22.12 8.57
N LEU A 36 8.49 21.74 8.07
CA LEU A 36 7.66 22.57 7.20
C LEU A 36 6.93 23.67 8.00
N LEU A 37 6.71 24.82 7.35
CA LEU A 37 5.92 25.91 7.92
C LEU A 37 4.43 25.51 8.05
N PRO A 38 3.83 25.57 9.25
CA PRO A 38 2.42 25.25 9.44
C PRO A 38 1.50 26.39 8.96
N MET A 39 0.39 26.00 8.33
CA MET A 39 -0.64 26.90 7.82
C MET A 39 -1.84 26.92 8.78
N ASP A 40 -2.33 28.11 9.11
CA ASP A 40 -3.47 28.34 9.99
C ASP A 40 -4.78 28.53 9.19
N ALA A 41 -4.75 29.37 8.16
CA ALA A 41 -5.93 29.73 7.37
C ALA A 41 -5.63 30.02 5.90
N GLY A 42 -6.68 30.11 5.07
CA GLY A 42 -6.62 30.63 3.72
C GLY A 42 -7.72 31.66 3.48
N GLU A 43 -7.38 32.80 2.89
CA GLU A 43 -8.25 33.96 2.70
C GLU A 43 -8.03 34.56 1.31
N GLY A 44 -8.97 34.35 0.38
CA GLY A 44 -8.85 34.84 -0.99
C GLY A 44 -7.60 34.28 -1.67
N ASN A 45 -6.74 35.16 -2.19
CA ASN A 45 -5.49 34.77 -2.84
C ASN A 45 -4.32 34.52 -1.87
N TYR A 46 -4.57 34.49 -0.56
CA TYR A 46 -3.53 34.37 0.47
C TYR A 46 -3.68 33.12 1.34
N VAL A 47 -2.54 32.61 1.78
CA VAL A 47 -2.40 31.63 2.87
C VAL A 47 -1.85 32.37 4.10
N VAL A 48 -2.39 32.06 5.28
CA VAL A 48 -1.95 32.59 6.57
C VAL A 48 -1.21 31.48 7.32
N LEU A 49 0.04 31.75 7.73
CA LEU A 49 0.84 30.83 8.55
C LEU A 49 0.51 31.01 10.04
N GLU A 50 0.81 30.01 10.88
CA GLU A 50 0.58 30.10 12.34
C GLU A 50 1.34 31.27 13.01
N ASP A 51 2.43 31.77 12.39
CA ASP A 51 3.15 32.96 12.85
C ASP A 51 2.52 34.30 12.41
N GLY A 52 1.35 34.25 11.76
CA GLY A 52 0.59 35.41 11.29
C GLY A 52 1.04 35.99 9.95
N ARG A 53 2.11 35.47 9.33
CA ARG A 53 2.51 35.91 7.97
C ARG A 53 1.43 35.53 6.95
N LYS A 54 1.04 36.51 6.11
CA LYS A 54 0.26 36.27 4.91
C LYS A 54 1.19 36.07 3.71
N ILE A 55 1.05 34.93 3.04
CA ILE A 55 1.77 34.57 1.82
C ILE A 55 0.78 34.61 0.67
N PHE A 56 1.06 35.38 -0.39
CA PHE A 56 0.27 35.37 -1.62
C PHE A 56 0.49 34.03 -2.33
N ASP A 57 -0.58 33.26 -2.56
CA ASP A 57 -0.50 31.98 -3.25
C ASP A 57 -0.55 32.16 -4.77
N ALA A 58 0.61 32.48 -5.35
CA ALA A 58 0.79 32.53 -6.80
C ALA A 58 0.87 31.14 -7.44
N SER A 59 0.62 30.06 -6.70
CA SER A 59 0.69 28.67 -7.17
C SER A 59 -0.64 27.92 -7.15
N GLY A 60 -1.59 28.30 -6.29
CA GLY A 60 -2.76 27.50 -5.95
C GLY A 60 -2.34 26.16 -5.30
N GLY A 61 -1.23 26.15 -4.57
CA GLY A 61 -0.48 24.94 -4.24
C GLY A 61 0.03 24.22 -5.50
N ALA A 62 -0.41 23.00 -5.75
CA ALA A 62 -0.11 22.27 -6.99
C ALA A 62 -1.13 22.59 -8.11
N ALA A 63 -1.35 23.87 -8.41
CA ALA A 63 -2.37 24.43 -9.31
C ALA A 63 -3.84 24.10 -8.97
N VAL A 64 -4.13 23.77 -7.72
CA VAL A 64 -5.43 23.32 -7.20
C VAL A 64 -6.40 24.49 -6.97
N GLY A 65 -5.96 25.53 -6.26
CA GLY A 65 -6.81 26.65 -5.82
C GLY A 65 -7.20 27.58 -6.97
N CYS A 66 -8.32 27.30 -7.65
CA CYS A 66 -8.77 28.08 -8.81
C CYS A 66 -9.67 29.28 -8.45
N LEU A 67 -10.26 29.32 -7.25
CA LEU A 67 -11.09 30.43 -6.76
C LEU A 67 -10.44 31.21 -5.60
N GLY A 68 -9.20 30.86 -5.26
CA GLY A 68 -8.63 31.16 -3.96
C GLY A 68 -9.32 30.38 -2.83
N TRP A 69 -9.03 30.80 -1.61
CA TRP A 69 -9.41 30.13 -0.37
C TRP A 69 -10.59 30.83 0.34
N GLY A 70 -11.43 30.06 1.03
CA GLY A 70 -12.54 30.59 1.83
C GLY A 70 -13.80 30.98 1.06
N ASN A 71 -14.05 30.41 -0.13
CA ASN A 71 -15.27 30.72 -0.89
C ASN A 71 -16.53 30.16 -0.21
N GLU A 72 -17.32 31.06 0.39
CA GLU A 72 -18.50 30.70 1.19
C GLU A 72 -19.59 29.96 0.40
N ARG A 73 -19.76 30.22 -0.90
CA ARG A 73 -20.75 29.49 -1.73
C ARG A 73 -20.43 28.00 -1.79
N VAL A 74 -19.15 27.66 -2.04
CA VAL A 74 -18.68 26.27 -2.13
C VAL A 74 -18.78 25.58 -0.76
N ILE A 75 -18.40 26.27 0.31
CA ILE A 75 -18.51 25.79 1.69
C ILE A 75 -19.98 25.49 2.05
N GLN A 76 -20.91 26.38 1.70
CA GLN A 76 -22.33 26.17 1.94
C GLN A 76 -22.91 25.03 1.10
N ALA A 77 -22.51 24.86 -0.16
CA ALA A 77 -22.94 23.74 -1.00
C ALA A 77 -22.52 22.38 -0.40
N ILE A 78 -21.27 22.27 0.06
CA ILE A 78 -20.74 21.09 0.76
C ILE A 78 -21.52 20.82 2.06
N ASN A 79 -21.69 21.84 2.91
CA ASN A 79 -22.40 21.74 4.18
C ASN A 79 -23.87 21.32 4.02
N GLN A 80 -24.56 21.86 3.00
CA GLN A 80 -25.94 21.50 2.69
C GLN A 80 -26.05 20.05 2.19
N GLN A 81 -25.09 19.57 1.39
CA GLN A 81 -25.09 18.20 0.91
C GLN A 81 -24.77 17.19 2.02
N MET A 82 -23.81 17.48 2.89
CA MET A 82 -23.48 16.64 4.05
C MET A 82 -24.67 16.44 4.99
N ARG A 83 -25.54 17.45 5.14
CA ARG A 83 -26.80 17.37 5.91
C ARG A 83 -27.89 16.53 5.23
N LYS A 84 -27.80 16.27 3.92
CA LYS A 84 -28.78 15.49 3.15
C LYS A 84 -28.36 14.03 3.02
N MET A 85 -27.16 13.81 2.48
CA MET A 85 -26.59 12.48 2.28
C MET A 85 -25.06 12.63 2.16
N PRO A 86 -24.29 12.20 3.19
CA PRO A 86 -22.83 12.30 3.14
C PRO A 86 -22.21 11.26 2.20
N TYR A 87 -22.77 10.05 2.14
CA TYR A 87 -22.22 8.90 1.39
C TYR A 87 -23.28 8.24 0.51
N CYS A 88 -22.89 7.74 -0.67
CA CYS A 88 -23.77 7.00 -1.57
C CYS A 88 -23.04 5.77 -2.13
N ALA A 89 -23.64 4.58 -1.97
CA ALA A 89 -23.09 3.34 -2.54
C ALA A 89 -23.45 3.25 -4.03
N THR A 90 -22.55 3.75 -4.89
CA THR A 90 -22.72 3.92 -6.34
C THR A 90 -22.98 2.63 -7.14
N ILE A 91 -22.76 1.45 -6.54
CA ILE A 91 -23.16 0.16 -7.09
C ILE A 91 -24.68 -0.08 -7.08
N PHE A 92 -25.44 0.60 -6.21
CA PHE A 92 -26.89 0.44 -6.06
C PHE A 92 -27.68 1.74 -6.23
N TYR A 93 -27.06 2.89 -5.96
CA TYR A 93 -27.75 4.18 -5.85
C TYR A 93 -26.98 5.30 -6.56
N THR A 94 -27.68 6.35 -6.98
CA THR A 94 -27.09 7.61 -7.44
C THR A 94 -27.61 8.77 -6.59
N THR A 95 -27.00 9.95 -6.69
CA THR A 95 -27.51 11.18 -6.08
C THR A 95 -27.75 12.27 -7.12
N LYS A 96 -28.77 13.11 -6.88
CA LYS A 96 -29.11 14.22 -7.79
C LYS A 96 -27.91 15.13 -8.08
N VAL A 97 -27.05 15.38 -7.08
CA VAL A 97 -25.88 16.26 -7.24
C VAL A 97 -24.77 15.61 -8.07
N GLN A 98 -24.60 14.29 -8.01
CA GLN A 98 -23.70 13.55 -8.89
C GLN A 98 -24.22 13.58 -10.34
N GLU A 99 -25.52 13.36 -10.55
CA GLU A 99 -26.15 13.47 -11.88
C GLU A 99 -26.04 14.89 -12.45
N GLU A 100 -26.30 15.93 -11.65
CA GLU A 100 -26.15 17.34 -12.05
C GLU A 100 -24.70 17.68 -12.45
N LEU A 101 -23.72 17.19 -11.69
CA LEU A 101 -22.30 17.39 -11.99
C LEU A 101 -21.88 16.68 -13.28
N CYS A 102 -22.23 15.39 -13.42
CA CYS A 102 -21.90 14.62 -14.62
C CYS A 102 -22.59 15.18 -15.86
N ARG A 103 -23.81 15.72 -15.71
CA ARG A 103 -24.53 16.44 -16.76
C ARG A 103 -23.80 17.71 -17.17
N PHE A 104 -23.45 18.57 -16.22
CA PHE A 104 -22.70 19.81 -16.47
C PHE A 104 -21.42 19.53 -17.27
N LEU A 105 -20.62 18.55 -16.83
CA LEU A 105 -19.36 18.16 -17.47
C LEU A 105 -19.53 17.64 -18.90
N VAL A 106 -20.62 16.92 -19.19
CA VAL A 106 -20.88 16.43 -20.56
C VAL A 106 -21.38 17.56 -21.45
N ASP A 107 -22.32 18.36 -20.96
CA ASP A 107 -22.93 19.45 -21.71
C ASP A 107 -21.90 20.56 -22.02
N SER A 108 -20.93 20.80 -21.13
CA SER A 108 -19.84 21.78 -21.34
C SER A 108 -18.91 21.43 -22.51
N THR A 109 -18.91 20.17 -22.98
CA THR A 109 -18.13 19.75 -24.16
C THR A 109 -18.84 20.00 -25.49
N GLY A 110 -20.00 20.66 -25.49
CA GLY A 110 -20.84 20.81 -26.69
C GLY A 110 -21.34 19.46 -27.24
N GLY A 111 -21.56 18.49 -26.36
CA GLY A 111 -22.03 17.14 -26.69
C GLY A 111 -20.96 16.23 -27.33
N LYS A 112 -19.67 16.61 -27.30
CA LYS A 112 -18.56 15.76 -27.81
C LYS A 112 -18.29 14.56 -26.92
N MET A 113 -18.39 14.74 -25.60
CA MET A 113 -18.36 13.65 -24.62
C MET A 113 -19.76 13.08 -24.38
N ALA A 114 -19.82 11.84 -23.90
CA ALA A 114 -21.04 11.08 -23.71
C ALA A 114 -21.37 10.80 -22.23
N ARG A 115 -20.34 10.54 -21.41
CA ARG A 115 -20.47 10.23 -19.98
C ARG A 115 -19.29 10.81 -19.18
N ALA A 116 -19.54 11.03 -17.89
CA ALA A 116 -18.52 11.35 -16.91
C ALA A 116 -18.53 10.30 -15.78
N TYR A 117 -17.36 9.98 -15.24
CA TYR A 117 -17.13 9.06 -14.13
C TYR A 117 -16.28 9.78 -13.06
N VAL A 118 -16.70 9.77 -11.80
CA VAL A 118 -16.18 10.66 -10.75
C VAL A 118 -15.44 9.88 -9.67
N VAL A 119 -14.20 10.28 -9.40
CA VAL A 119 -13.26 9.65 -8.45
C VAL A 119 -12.61 10.71 -7.56
N ASN A 120 -11.69 10.34 -6.66
CA ASN A 120 -11.19 11.25 -5.61
C ASN A 120 -9.82 11.87 -5.93
N SER A 121 -9.08 11.32 -6.90
CA SER A 121 -7.74 11.82 -7.27
C SER A 121 -7.43 11.63 -8.76
N GLY A 122 -6.52 12.45 -9.30
CA GLY A 122 -6.08 12.33 -10.70
C GLY A 122 -5.42 10.98 -11.00
N SER A 123 -4.71 10.40 -10.02
CA SER A 123 -4.17 9.03 -10.14
C SER A 123 -5.30 8.01 -10.33
N GLU A 124 -6.38 8.06 -9.53
CA GLU A 124 -7.56 7.21 -9.73
C GLU A 124 -8.21 7.43 -11.11
N ALA A 125 -8.27 8.67 -11.60
CA ALA A 125 -8.82 8.97 -12.92
C ALA A 125 -7.98 8.35 -14.04
N MET A 126 -6.66 8.31 -13.90
CA MET A 126 -5.78 7.61 -14.84
C MET A 126 -5.89 6.08 -14.74
N GLU A 127 -5.97 5.50 -13.54
CA GLU A 127 -6.26 4.05 -13.38
C GLU A 127 -7.60 3.66 -14.04
N ALA A 128 -8.62 4.50 -13.91
CA ALA A 128 -9.90 4.34 -14.59
C ALA A 128 -9.76 4.43 -16.11
N ALA A 129 -9.06 5.45 -16.63
CA ALA A 129 -8.86 5.64 -18.06
C ALA A 129 -8.10 4.47 -18.72
N LEU A 130 -7.04 3.96 -18.08
CA LEU A 130 -6.28 2.80 -18.56
C LEU A 130 -7.15 1.53 -18.63
N LYS A 131 -7.94 1.27 -17.57
CA LYS A 131 -8.85 0.11 -17.53
C LYS A 131 -9.98 0.22 -18.54
N LEU A 132 -10.54 1.42 -18.72
CA LEU A 132 -11.59 1.67 -19.70
C LEU A 132 -11.07 1.49 -21.14
N ALA A 133 -9.87 1.98 -21.43
CA ALA A 133 -9.22 1.79 -22.73
C ALA A 133 -8.96 0.30 -23.02
N ARG A 134 -8.49 -0.48 -22.05
CA ARG A 134 -8.35 -1.94 -22.19
C ARG A 134 -9.70 -2.62 -22.40
N GLN A 135 -10.72 -2.26 -21.61
CA GLN A 135 -12.05 -2.88 -21.69
C GLN A 135 -12.74 -2.59 -23.03
N TYR A 136 -12.59 -1.39 -23.59
CA TYR A 136 -13.08 -1.03 -24.92
C TYR A 136 -12.69 -2.07 -25.99
N PHE A 137 -11.41 -2.45 -26.06
CA PHE A 137 -10.93 -3.44 -27.04
C PHE A 137 -11.40 -4.87 -26.76
N LEU A 138 -11.66 -5.22 -25.50
CA LEU A 138 -12.27 -6.49 -25.13
C LEU A 138 -13.76 -6.58 -25.51
N GLU A 139 -14.43 -5.44 -25.68
CA GLU A 139 -15.86 -5.36 -26.02
C GLU A 139 -16.17 -5.06 -27.50
N LEU A 140 -15.13 -4.83 -28.31
CA LEU A 140 -15.27 -4.82 -29.77
C LEU A 140 -15.75 -6.18 -30.31
N LYS A 141 -16.30 -6.16 -31.53
CA LYS A 141 -16.78 -7.35 -32.24
C LYS A 141 -16.16 -7.42 -33.63
N PRO A 142 -15.17 -8.29 -33.89
CA PRO A 142 -14.51 -9.19 -32.93
C PRO A 142 -13.66 -8.43 -31.88
N ALA A 143 -13.46 -9.06 -30.72
CA ALA A 143 -12.63 -8.51 -29.66
C ALA A 143 -11.15 -8.48 -30.07
N GLN A 144 -10.39 -7.51 -29.55
CA GLN A 144 -8.97 -7.31 -29.82
C GLN A 144 -8.17 -7.56 -28.53
N GLU A 145 -8.20 -8.81 -28.06
CA GLU A 145 -7.63 -9.25 -26.78
C GLU A 145 -6.12 -9.00 -26.67
N GLN A 146 -5.41 -8.89 -27.78
CA GLN A 146 -3.98 -8.60 -27.82
C GLN A 146 -3.62 -7.13 -27.51
N ARG A 147 -4.59 -6.20 -27.49
CA ARG A 147 -4.31 -4.80 -27.12
C ARG A 147 -4.12 -4.60 -25.63
N THR A 148 -2.88 -4.55 -25.18
CA THR A 148 -2.49 -4.40 -23.76
C THR A 148 -1.49 -3.26 -23.52
N HIS A 149 -0.85 -2.74 -24.57
CA HIS A 149 0.27 -1.81 -24.45
C HIS A 149 -0.18 -0.34 -24.44
N PHE A 150 0.53 0.53 -23.72
CA PHE A 150 0.27 1.97 -23.70
C PHE A 150 1.52 2.75 -24.14
N ILE A 151 1.33 3.78 -24.95
CA ILE A 151 2.41 4.71 -25.33
C ILE A 151 2.15 6.05 -24.64
N SER A 152 3.17 6.61 -23.99
CA SER A 152 3.11 7.97 -23.43
C SER A 152 4.33 8.79 -23.82
N ARG A 153 4.46 10.01 -23.29
CA ARG A 153 5.64 10.85 -23.52
C ARG A 153 6.63 10.74 -22.37
N LYS A 154 7.93 10.78 -22.70
CA LYS A 154 9.00 11.07 -21.74
C LYS A 154 8.75 12.46 -21.11
N GLN A 155 9.22 12.69 -19.88
CA GLN A 155 9.02 13.93 -19.13
C GLN A 155 7.52 14.36 -18.98
N SER A 156 6.63 13.39 -18.72
CA SER A 156 5.21 13.62 -18.35
C SER A 156 4.93 13.22 -16.90
N TYR A 157 3.80 13.63 -16.33
CA TYR A 157 3.36 13.17 -15.01
C TYR A 157 1.84 12.96 -14.93
N HIS A 158 1.43 11.69 -14.88
CA HIS A 158 0.06 11.22 -14.90
C HIS A 158 -0.45 10.70 -13.54
N GLY A 159 0.42 10.54 -12.54
CA GLY A 159 0.02 10.16 -11.18
C GLY A 159 1.07 9.36 -10.42
N ASN A 160 0.64 8.79 -9.29
CA ASN A 160 1.54 8.12 -8.33
C ASN A 160 1.00 6.77 -7.81
N THR A 161 -0.13 6.28 -8.32
CA THR A 161 -0.50 4.85 -8.23
C THR A 161 0.28 4.05 -9.28
N LEU A 162 0.40 2.73 -9.15
CA LEU A 162 1.32 1.95 -9.99
C LEU A 162 1.04 2.07 -11.50
N GLY A 163 -0.21 2.02 -11.95
CA GLY A 163 -0.57 2.18 -13.36
C GLY A 163 -0.32 3.60 -13.86
N ALA A 164 -0.78 4.61 -13.12
CA ALA A 164 -0.58 6.02 -13.44
C ALA A 164 0.92 6.43 -13.44
N LEU A 165 1.73 5.87 -12.54
CA LEU A 165 3.17 6.08 -12.49
C LEU A 165 3.89 5.32 -13.62
N ALA A 166 3.42 4.11 -13.98
CA ALA A 166 3.94 3.34 -15.09
C ALA A 166 3.75 4.05 -16.45
N VAL A 167 2.70 4.87 -16.61
CA VAL A 167 2.53 5.72 -17.81
C VAL A 167 3.16 7.11 -17.70
N SER A 168 3.56 7.57 -16.52
CA SER A 168 4.28 8.85 -16.35
C SER A 168 5.70 8.82 -16.91
N GLY A 169 6.24 9.93 -17.41
CA GLY A 169 7.62 10.07 -17.90
C GLY A 169 8.62 10.68 -16.90
N HIS A 170 8.20 10.93 -15.65
CA HIS A 170 9.01 11.58 -14.62
C HIS A 170 10.01 10.60 -13.95
N LYS A 171 11.20 10.46 -14.54
CA LYS A 171 12.25 9.50 -14.13
C LYS A 171 12.50 9.43 -12.61
N LEU A 172 12.80 10.56 -11.97
CA LEU A 172 13.09 10.62 -10.53
C LEU A 172 11.99 10.04 -9.63
N ARG A 173 10.72 10.11 -10.03
CA ARG A 173 9.60 9.50 -9.29
C ARG A 173 9.41 8.01 -9.61
N ARG A 174 9.81 7.56 -10.80
CA ARG A 174 9.71 6.16 -11.24
C ARG A 174 10.83 5.28 -10.70
N GLN A 175 12.06 5.75 -10.73
CA GLN A 175 13.28 4.94 -10.61
C GLN A 175 13.27 3.96 -9.42
N LYS A 176 12.77 4.40 -8.26
CA LYS A 176 12.69 3.57 -7.04
C LYS A 176 11.63 2.45 -7.10
N PHE A 177 10.72 2.52 -8.05
CA PHE A 177 9.57 1.63 -8.21
C PHE A 177 9.54 0.90 -9.55
N GLU A 178 10.53 1.10 -10.45
CA GLU A 178 10.55 0.48 -11.78
C GLU A 178 10.25 -1.03 -11.79
N PRO A 179 10.76 -1.87 -10.86
CA PRO A 179 10.41 -3.30 -10.77
C PRO A 179 8.95 -3.62 -10.39
N LEU A 180 8.12 -2.60 -10.12
CA LEU A 180 6.68 -2.69 -9.81
C LEU A 180 5.80 -2.00 -10.86
N LEU A 181 6.40 -1.41 -11.90
CA LEU A 181 5.68 -0.74 -12.98
C LEU A 181 5.34 -1.74 -14.09
N MET A 182 4.34 -1.42 -14.90
CA MET A 182 3.90 -2.29 -15.99
C MET A 182 4.93 -2.30 -17.14
N ASP A 183 5.38 -3.48 -17.55
CA ASP A 183 6.26 -3.66 -18.73
C ASP A 183 5.55 -3.34 -20.05
N THR A 184 4.21 -3.32 -20.07
CA THR A 184 3.36 -2.99 -21.23
C THR A 184 3.22 -1.48 -21.45
N VAL A 185 4.28 -0.71 -21.20
CA VAL A 185 4.33 0.74 -21.44
C VAL A 185 5.63 1.13 -22.11
N SER A 186 5.55 2.01 -23.11
CA SER A 186 6.72 2.63 -23.73
C SER A 186 6.53 4.13 -23.95
N GLN A 187 7.62 4.83 -24.28
CA GLN A 187 7.66 6.30 -24.24
C GLN A 187 8.36 6.93 -25.44
N VAL A 188 7.66 7.85 -26.10
CA VAL A 188 8.19 8.71 -27.19
C VAL A 188 8.63 10.07 -26.65
N SER A 189 9.34 10.85 -27.46
CA SER A 189 9.81 12.18 -27.10
C SER A 189 8.66 13.18 -26.82
N PRO A 190 8.86 14.14 -25.91
CA PRO A 190 7.88 15.19 -25.66
C PRO A 190 7.91 16.24 -26.77
N CYS A 191 6.77 16.89 -27.04
CA CYS A 191 6.71 18.11 -27.83
C CYS A 191 7.21 19.32 -27.00
N ASN A 192 8.53 19.43 -26.85
CA ASN A 192 9.19 20.55 -26.18
C ASN A 192 10.02 21.32 -27.21
N GLU A 193 9.62 22.54 -27.56
CA GLU A 193 10.32 23.34 -28.58
C GLU A 193 11.79 23.61 -28.19
N LEU A 194 12.02 24.09 -26.97
CA LEU A 194 13.34 24.50 -26.48
C LEU A 194 14.39 23.37 -26.49
N ARG A 195 13.95 22.13 -26.24
CA ARG A 195 14.85 20.98 -26.04
C ARG A 195 14.83 19.97 -27.18
N GLY A 196 13.73 19.89 -27.93
CA GLY A 196 13.51 18.83 -28.93
C GLY A 196 13.50 19.29 -30.38
N LYS A 197 13.31 20.59 -30.68
CA LYS A 197 13.37 21.15 -32.04
C LYS A 197 14.82 21.38 -32.44
N LYS A 198 15.20 20.94 -33.65
CA LYS A 198 16.58 21.05 -34.15
C LYS A 198 16.84 22.47 -34.65
N ALA A 199 18.12 22.87 -34.68
CA ALA A 199 18.52 24.15 -35.25
C ALA A 199 18.10 24.24 -36.73
N GLY A 200 17.28 25.24 -37.07
CA GLY A 200 16.74 25.45 -38.43
C GLY A 200 15.48 24.64 -38.78
N GLU A 201 15.00 23.75 -37.91
CA GLU A 201 13.77 22.97 -38.11
C GLU A 201 12.52 23.85 -37.86
N GLY A 202 11.56 23.83 -38.77
CA GLY A 202 10.27 24.49 -38.61
C GLY A 202 9.33 23.76 -37.64
N ASP A 203 8.25 24.41 -37.19
CA ASP A 203 7.23 23.74 -36.34
C ASP A 203 6.56 22.56 -37.08
N GLU A 204 6.22 22.74 -38.35
CA GLU A 204 5.61 21.69 -39.18
C GLU A 204 6.56 20.48 -39.35
N GLU A 205 7.85 20.71 -39.57
CA GLU A 205 8.88 19.67 -39.68
C GLU A 205 9.09 18.94 -38.34
N TYR A 206 9.11 19.70 -37.24
CA TYR A 206 9.22 19.14 -35.89
C TYR A 206 8.01 18.26 -35.54
N VAL A 207 6.79 18.73 -35.83
CA VAL A 207 5.56 17.94 -35.67
C VAL A 207 5.58 16.69 -36.54
N ALA A 208 5.97 16.80 -37.81
CA ALA A 208 6.07 15.65 -38.71
C ALA A 208 7.06 14.60 -38.18
N ARG A 209 8.21 15.03 -37.62
CA ARG A 209 9.18 14.13 -37.00
C ARG A 209 8.66 13.45 -35.73
N LEU A 210 7.97 14.17 -34.84
CA LEU A 210 7.37 13.56 -33.65
C LEU A 210 6.23 12.60 -34.00
N ALA A 211 5.47 12.89 -35.06
CA ALA A 211 4.46 11.98 -35.59
C ALA A 211 5.11 10.72 -36.21
N SER A 212 6.25 10.84 -36.89
CA SER A 212 7.04 9.70 -37.38
C SER A 212 7.57 8.86 -36.22
N GLU A 213 8.14 9.46 -35.17
CA GLU A 213 8.60 8.73 -33.97
C GLU A 213 7.46 7.93 -33.32
N LEU A 214 6.26 8.52 -33.23
CA LEU A 214 5.08 7.81 -32.73
C LEU A 214 4.65 6.68 -33.68
N ASP A 215 4.64 6.90 -34.99
CA ASP A 215 4.31 5.89 -36.00
C ASP A 215 5.27 4.69 -35.96
N GLU A 216 6.57 4.96 -35.86
CA GLU A 216 7.65 3.98 -35.69
C GLU A 216 7.49 3.20 -34.38
N GLU A 217 7.10 3.85 -33.29
CA GLU A 217 6.88 3.18 -32.00
C GLU A 217 5.65 2.25 -32.03
N PHE A 218 4.55 2.65 -32.69
CA PHE A 218 3.43 1.75 -32.96
C PHE A 218 3.87 0.53 -33.78
N GLN A 219 4.70 0.71 -34.81
CA GLN A 219 5.24 -0.40 -35.61
C GLN A 219 6.17 -1.31 -34.78
N ARG A 220 7.02 -0.74 -33.93
CA ARG A 220 7.98 -1.48 -33.09
C ARG A 220 7.29 -2.35 -32.04
N ILE A 221 6.18 -1.88 -31.47
CA ILE A 221 5.39 -2.60 -30.45
C ILE A 221 4.41 -3.62 -31.07
N GLY A 222 4.05 -3.45 -32.35
CA GLY A 222 2.93 -4.13 -32.98
C GLY A 222 1.70 -3.22 -32.97
N PRO A 223 1.25 -2.67 -34.12
CA PRO A 223 0.20 -1.66 -34.13
C PRO A 223 -1.17 -2.16 -33.62
N ASP A 224 -1.35 -3.48 -33.64
CA ASP A 224 -2.52 -4.19 -33.14
C ASP A 224 -2.45 -4.52 -31.64
N SER A 225 -1.34 -4.25 -30.94
CA SER A 225 -1.17 -4.51 -29.50
C SER A 225 -1.27 -3.26 -28.61
N VAL A 226 -1.31 -2.06 -29.20
CA VAL A 226 -1.41 -0.79 -28.46
C VAL A 226 -2.86 -0.42 -28.16
N CYS A 227 -3.21 -0.21 -26.89
CA CYS A 227 -4.48 0.35 -26.45
C CYS A 227 -4.61 1.83 -26.82
N ALA A 228 -3.68 2.66 -26.35
CA ALA A 228 -3.83 4.10 -26.36
C ALA A 228 -2.51 4.87 -26.34
N PHE A 229 -2.56 6.10 -26.86
CA PHE A 229 -1.57 7.13 -26.62
C PHE A 229 -2.04 8.09 -25.49
N ILE A 230 -1.12 8.48 -24.62
CA ILE A 230 -1.40 9.27 -23.40
C ILE A 230 -0.52 10.52 -23.35
N ALA A 231 -1.13 11.70 -23.18
CA ALA A 231 -0.40 12.96 -23.05
C ALA A 231 -1.17 14.04 -22.27
N GLU A 232 -0.42 14.91 -21.59
CA GLU A 232 -0.93 16.21 -21.08
C GLU A 232 -0.95 17.24 -22.23
N PRO A 233 -2.05 17.98 -22.50
CA PRO A 233 -2.04 19.07 -23.49
C PRO A 233 -0.97 20.15 -23.21
N ILE A 234 -0.83 20.51 -21.94
CA ILE A 234 0.24 21.36 -21.41
C ILE A 234 0.88 20.63 -20.22
N VAL A 235 2.16 20.29 -20.32
CA VAL A 235 2.86 19.51 -19.28
C VAL A 235 3.10 20.37 -18.05
N GLY A 236 2.58 19.94 -16.90
CA GLY A 236 2.71 20.66 -15.64
C GLY A 236 4.07 20.45 -14.95
N ALA A 237 4.05 19.76 -13.81
CA ALA A 237 5.19 19.65 -12.90
C ALA A 237 6.44 18.95 -13.47
N ALA A 238 6.33 18.22 -14.59
CA ALA A 238 7.45 17.50 -15.19
C ALA A 238 8.26 18.33 -16.21
N GLN A 239 7.71 19.45 -16.71
CA GLN A 239 8.39 20.33 -17.68
C GLN A 239 8.12 21.83 -17.48
N GLY A 240 7.41 22.26 -16.44
CA GLY A 240 7.15 23.69 -16.20
C GLY A 240 6.29 24.32 -17.28
N CYS A 241 5.04 23.87 -17.37
CA CYS A 241 3.99 24.44 -18.23
C CYS A 241 4.36 24.50 -19.73
N VAL A 242 5.00 23.46 -20.29
CA VAL A 242 5.26 23.37 -21.73
C VAL A 242 3.96 23.12 -22.50
N PRO A 243 3.48 24.06 -23.34
CA PRO A 243 2.46 23.75 -24.34
C PRO A 243 3.09 23.01 -25.51
N SER A 244 2.29 22.22 -26.23
CA SER A 244 2.71 21.66 -27.52
C SER A 244 2.69 22.74 -28.61
N VAL A 245 3.52 22.60 -29.65
CA VAL A 245 3.52 23.50 -30.82
C VAL A 245 2.26 23.24 -31.68
N PRO A 246 1.79 24.23 -32.47
CA PRO A 246 0.60 24.08 -33.30
C PRO A 246 0.68 22.86 -34.24
N GLY A 247 -0.43 22.13 -34.39
CA GLY A 247 -0.51 20.94 -35.25
C GLY A 247 -0.10 19.61 -34.60
N TYR A 248 0.62 19.64 -33.46
CA TYR A 248 1.12 18.43 -32.80
C TYR A 248 0.00 17.43 -32.47
N PHE A 249 -1.06 17.88 -31.80
CA PHE A 249 -2.13 16.99 -31.36
C PHE A 249 -3.01 16.49 -32.51
N GLN A 250 -3.17 17.26 -33.58
CA GLN A 250 -3.80 16.81 -34.83
C GLN A 250 -3.00 15.68 -35.47
N ALA A 251 -1.66 15.79 -35.51
CA ALA A 251 -0.79 14.76 -36.05
C ALA A 251 -0.80 13.47 -35.18
N VAL A 252 -0.72 13.62 -33.86
CA VAL A 252 -0.86 12.50 -32.90
C VAL A 252 -2.21 11.80 -33.05
N ALA A 253 -3.32 12.55 -33.12
CA ALA A 253 -4.65 11.99 -33.31
C ALA A 253 -4.77 11.24 -34.65
N ALA A 254 -4.12 11.72 -35.71
CA ALA A 254 -4.05 11.02 -37.00
C ALA A 254 -3.31 9.68 -36.89
N VAL A 255 -2.18 9.61 -36.16
CA VAL A 255 -1.44 8.35 -35.92
C VAL A 255 -2.26 7.37 -35.06
N CYS A 256 -2.90 7.83 -33.98
CA CYS A 256 -3.78 6.98 -33.16
C CYS A 256 -4.92 6.39 -34.01
N LYS A 257 -5.57 7.24 -34.82
CA LYS A 257 -6.64 6.84 -35.75
C LYS A 257 -6.17 5.87 -36.83
N LYS A 258 -4.94 6.03 -37.36
CA LYS A 258 -4.33 5.12 -38.35
C LYS A 258 -4.27 3.68 -37.84
N TYR A 259 -4.03 3.48 -36.55
CA TYR A 259 -3.90 2.15 -35.93
C TYR A 259 -5.11 1.70 -35.09
N GLY A 260 -6.14 2.54 -34.98
CA GLY A 260 -7.33 2.25 -34.17
C GLY A 260 -7.08 2.28 -32.66
N ALA A 261 -6.02 2.94 -32.21
CA ALA A 261 -5.73 3.16 -30.80
C ALA A 261 -6.46 4.42 -30.28
N LEU A 262 -6.79 4.44 -28.98
CA LEU A 262 -7.49 5.55 -28.35
C LEU A 262 -6.54 6.71 -28.02
N LEU A 263 -7.05 7.94 -28.05
CA LEU A 263 -6.35 9.11 -27.53
C LEU A 263 -6.85 9.46 -26.12
N ILE A 264 -5.95 9.38 -25.14
CA ILE A 264 -6.20 9.80 -23.76
C ILE A 264 -5.48 11.11 -23.47
N LEU A 265 -6.23 12.15 -23.11
CA LEU A 265 -5.66 13.43 -22.70
C LEU A 265 -5.79 13.64 -21.19
N ASP A 266 -4.65 13.82 -20.54
CA ASP A 266 -4.57 14.14 -19.13
C ASP A 266 -4.64 15.66 -18.94
N GLU A 267 -5.82 16.12 -18.52
CA GLU A 267 -6.08 17.51 -18.21
C GLU A 267 -6.22 17.76 -16.71
N VAL A 268 -5.76 16.83 -15.86
CA VAL A 268 -5.86 16.95 -14.40
C VAL A 268 -5.29 18.27 -13.91
N MET A 269 -4.17 18.75 -14.48
CA MET A 269 -3.52 20.00 -14.07
C MET A 269 -3.76 21.20 -15.00
N CYS A 270 -3.94 20.99 -16.31
CA CYS A 270 -4.02 22.07 -17.31
C CYS A 270 -5.45 22.40 -17.81
N GLY A 271 -6.43 21.54 -17.55
CA GLY A 271 -7.83 21.77 -17.94
C GLY A 271 -8.64 22.57 -16.92
N MET A 272 -9.96 22.44 -17.02
CA MET A 272 -10.96 23.05 -16.13
C MET A 272 -10.76 24.56 -15.98
N GLY A 273 -10.53 25.25 -17.10
CA GLY A 273 -10.37 26.71 -17.16
C GLY A 273 -8.91 27.20 -17.09
N ARG A 274 -7.99 26.41 -16.50
CA ARG A 274 -6.63 26.83 -16.13
C ARG A 274 -5.80 27.38 -17.30
N SER A 275 -5.95 26.79 -18.48
CA SER A 275 -5.25 27.13 -19.72
C SER A 275 -5.95 28.18 -20.59
N GLY A 276 -7.11 28.72 -20.16
CA GLY A 276 -7.88 29.72 -20.91
C GLY A 276 -9.06 29.18 -21.73
N THR A 277 -9.29 27.87 -21.71
CA THR A 277 -10.53 27.20 -22.14
C THR A 277 -10.97 26.21 -21.05
N LEU A 278 -12.23 25.76 -21.05
CA LEU A 278 -12.68 24.84 -20.00
C LEU A 278 -12.05 23.46 -20.19
N HIS A 279 -11.95 22.98 -21.42
CA HIS A 279 -11.19 21.79 -21.78
C HIS A 279 -9.98 22.24 -22.62
N ALA A 280 -8.77 21.81 -22.29
CA ALA A 280 -7.54 22.26 -22.96
C ALA A 280 -7.49 21.78 -24.42
N TRP A 281 -8.04 20.60 -24.72
CA TRP A 281 -8.18 20.07 -26.08
C TRP A 281 -8.97 20.99 -27.05
N GLU A 282 -9.80 21.90 -26.55
CA GLU A 282 -10.52 22.89 -27.37
C GLU A 282 -9.55 23.80 -28.14
N GLN A 283 -8.41 24.16 -27.54
CA GLN A 283 -7.36 24.96 -28.19
C GLN A 283 -6.52 24.13 -29.17
N GLU A 284 -6.50 22.81 -29.00
CA GLU A 284 -5.78 21.88 -29.87
C GLU A 284 -6.62 21.42 -31.07
N GLY A 285 -7.89 21.86 -31.19
CA GLY A 285 -8.75 21.58 -32.33
C GLY A 285 -9.09 20.09 -32.54
N ILE A 286 -8.97 19.27 -31.49
CA ILE A 286 -9.23 17.82 -31.48
C ILE A 286 -10.21 17.45 -30.37
N VAL A 287 -10.75 16.23 -30.40
CA VAL A 287 -11.53 15.65 -29.30
C VAL A 287 -10.88 14.33 -28.91
N PRO A 288 -10.47 14.11 -27.65
CA PRO A 288 -9.92 12.84 -27.21
C PRO A 288 -11.02 11.77 -27.05
N ASP A 289 -10.62 10.51 -26.97
CA ASP A 289 -11.55 9.42 -26.63
C ASP A 289 -11.87 9.40 -25.14
N ILE A 290 -10.86 9.72 -24.33
CA ILE A 290 -10.93 9.80 -22.87
C ILE A 290 -10.19 11.06 -22.41
N GLN A 291 -10.84 11.90 -21.60
CA GLN A 291 -10.23 13.05 -20.94
C GLN A 291 -10.23 12.81 -19.42
N THR A 292 -9.11 13.00 -18.74
CA THR A 292 -9.08 13.01 -17.26
C THR A 292 -8.99 14.44 -16.73
N ILE A 293 -9.68 14.71 -15.61
CA ILE A 293 -9.82 16.04 -15.01
C ILE A 293 -9.62 16.01 -13.50
N GLY A 294 -9.24 17.14 -12.90
CA GLY A 294 -8.99 17.27 -11.46
C GLY A 294 -8.59 18.70 -11.10
N LYS A 295 -7.88 18.87 -9.97
CA LYS A 295 -7.31 20.14 -9.49
C LYS A 295 -8.35 21.28 -9.45
N ALA A 296 -8.34 22.17 -10.44
CA ALA A 296 -9.30 23.27 -10.59
C ALA A 296 -10.76 22.78 -10.66
N PHE A 297 -11.00 21.52 -11.07
CA PHE A 297 -12.31 20.86 -10.98
C PHE A 297 -12.97 20.96 -9.60
N GLY A 298 -12.20 20.75 -8.52
CA GLY A 298 -12.68 20.78 -7.14
C GLY A 298 -12.26 22.03 -6.36
N GLY A 299 -11.45 22.91 -6.95
CA GLY A 299 -10.95 24.15 -6.35
C GLY A 299 -10.15 24.02 -5.03
N GLY A 300 -9.85 22.79 -4.58
CA GLY A 300 -9.19 22.51 -3.30
C GLY A 300 -10.12 22.29 -2.10
N TYR A 301 -11.44 22.38 -2.28
CA TYR A 301 -12.41 22.30 -1.17
C TYR A 301 -12.70 20.85 -0.73
N GLN A 302 -12.58 19.88 -1.65
CA GLN A 302 -12.74 18.44 -1.43
C GLN A 302 -11.85 17.65 -2.41
N PRO A 303 -11.44 16.41 -2.07
CA PRO A 303 -10.73 15.53 -3.01
C PRO A 303 -11.68 15.07 -4.11
N ILE A 304 -11.42 15.47 -5.36
CA ILE A 304 -12.22 15.05 -6.51
C ILE A 304 -11.42 15.13 -7.82
N ALA A 305 -11.70 14.19 -8.71
CA ALA A 305 -11.22 14.08 -10.07
C ALA A 305 -12.27 13.34 -10.91
N GLY A 306 -12.06 13.24 -12.22
CA GLY A 306 -13.01 12.53 -13.07
C GLY A 306 -12.45 12.14 -14.43
N VAL A 307 -13.24 11.36 -15.14
CA VAL A 307 -12.98 10.89 -16.49
C VAL A 307 -14.20 11.24 -17.35
N LEU A 308 -14.01 12.01 -18.42
CA LEU A 308 -15.00 12.19 -19.48
C LEU A 308 -14.68 11.22 -20.62
N VAL A 309 -15.72 10.63 -21.21
CA VAL A 309 -15.60 9.55 -22.20
C VAL A 309 -16.47 9.87 -23.40
N ASN A 310 -15.92 9.74 -24.62
CA ASN A 310 -16.65 10.03 -25.85
C ASN A 310 -17.72 8.96 -26.19
N HIS A 311 -18.51 9.24 -27.24
CA HIS A 311 -19.58 8.33 -27.68
C HIS A 311 -19.03 6.99 -28.20
N THR A 312 -17.90 6.98 -28.93
CA THR A 312 -17.28 5.76 -29.47
C THR A 312 -17.03 4.70 -28.41
N VAL A 313 -16.39 5.09 -27.30
CA VAL A 313 -16.07 4.17 -26.20
C VAL A 313 -17.35 3.76 -25.46
N ILE A 314 -18.23 4.71 -25.12
CA ILE A 314 -19.48 4.42 -24.39
C ILE A 314 -20.44 3.53 -25.18
N ASP A 315 -20.59 3.75 -26.49
CA ASP A 315 -21.49 2.97 -27.32
C ASP A 315 -20.95 1.57 -27.61
N THR A 316 -19.62 1.40 -27.61
CA THR A 316 -18.98 0.07 -27.64
C THR A 316 -19.31 -0.68 -26.35
N LEU A 317 -19.14 -0.07 -25.17
CA LEU A 317 -19.51 -0.71 -23.90
C LEU A 317 -21.00 -1.07 -23.83
N LYS A 318 -21.92 -0.21 -24.32
CA LYS A 318 -23.36 -0.54 -24.40
C LYS A 318 -23.66 -1.73 -25.30
N GLN A 319 -22.88 -1.92 -26.37
CA GLN A 319 -23.05 -3.03 -27.32
C GLN A 319 -22.37 -4.32 -26.85
N GLY A 320 -21.37 -4.23 -25.96
CA GLY A 320 -20.69 -5.34 -25.30
C GLY A 320 -21.42 -5.80 -24.03
N THR A 321 -20.86 -5.52 -22.86
CA THR A 321 -21.35 -5.98 -21.55
C THR A 321 -22.37 -5.03 -20.91
N GLY A 322 -22.40 -3.77 -21.36
CA GLY A 322 -23.21 -2.70 -20.76
C GLY A 322 -22.65 -2.14 -19.45
N ALA A 323 -21.47 -2.57 -18.99
CA ALA A 323 -20.90 -2.21 -17.70
C ALA A 323 -19.43 -1.76 -17.82
N PHE A 324 -18.96 -0.92 -16.89
CA PHE A 324 -17.54 -0.62 -16.74
C PHE A 324 -17.01 -1.37 -15.51
N VAL A 325 -16.00 -2.24 -15.67
CA VAL A 325 -15.49 -3.11 -14.60
C VAL A 325 -14.46 -2.36 -13.76
N HIS A 326 -14.94 -1.34 -13.06
CA HIS A 326 -14.13 -0.48 -12.20
C HIS A 326 -15.00 0.18 -11.13
N GLY A 327 -14.46 0.35 -9.92
CA GLY A 327 -15.19 0.97 -8.82
C GLY A 327 -14.33 1.15 -7.57
N HIS A 328 -14.63 2.22 -6.82
CA HIS A 328 -13.98 2.55 -5.56
C HIS A 328 -15.05 2.87 -4.50
N THR A 329 -14.74 2.62 -3.22
CA THR A 329 -15.68 2.84 -2.10
C THR A 329 -16.26 4.26 -2.09
N TYR A 330 -15.41 5.28 -2.23
CA TYR A 330 -15.82 6.69 -2.19
C TYR A 330 -15.96 7.35 -3.57
N GLN A 331 -16.11 6.57 -4.67
CA GLN A 331 -16.38 7.17 -5.97
C GLN A 331 -17.72 7.94 -5.96
N GLY A 332 -17.82 9.04 -6.70
CA GLY A 332 -19.04 9.86 -6.74
C GLY A 332 -19.49 10.44 -5.40
N HIS A 333 -18.59 10.63 -4.42
CA HIS A 333 -18.94 11.09 -3.08
C HIS A 333 -19.80 12.39 -3.14
N PRO A 334 -21.03 12.39 -2.61
CA PRO A 334 -22.00 13.47 -2.88
C PRO A 334 -21.51 14.86 -2.47
N ALA A 335 -20.83 14.99 -1.32
CA ALA A 335 -20.31 16.27 -0.85
C ALA A 335 -19.18 16.81 -1.73
N CYS A 336 -18.35 15.93 -2.30
CA CYS A 336 -17.30 16.30 -3.24
C CYS A 336 -17.94 16.77 -4.55
N CYS A 337 -18.97 16.06 -5.02
CA CYS A 337 -19.75 16.45 -6.20
C CYS A 337 -20.43 17.82 -6.03
N ALA A 338 -20.99 18.10 -4.85
CA ALA A 338 -21.60 19.40 -4.53
C ALA A 338 -20.58 20.54 -4.57
N GLY A 339 -19.39 20.33 -3.99
CA GLY A 339 -18.30 21.32 -4.02
C GLY A 339 -17.83 21.61 -5.46
N ALA A 340 -17.54 20.56 -6.24
CA ALA A 340 -17.09 20.71 -7.63
C ALA A 340 -18.15 21.36 -8.55
N LEU A 341 -19.42 20.99 -8.40
CA LEU A 341 -20.51 21.61 -9.16
C LEU A 341 -20.63 23.10 -8.86
N GLU A 342 -20.48 23.51 -7.58
CA GLU A 342 -20.53 24.92 -7.21
C GLU A 342 -19.28 25.69 -7.68
N VAL A 343 -18.09 25.07 -7.64
CA VAL A 343 -16.86 25.64 -8.23
C VAL A 343 -17.05 25.91 -9.72
N LEU A 344 -17.55 24.92 -10.48
CA LEU A 344 -17.78 25.06 -11.92
C LEU A 344 -18.88 26.09 -12.25
N ARG A 345 -19.95 26.15 -11.45
CA ARG A 345 -20.97 27.21 -11.55
C ARG A 345 -20.37 28.60 -11.35
N ILE A 346 -19.54 28.80 -10.32
CA ILE A 346 -18.86 30.09 -10.08
C ILE A 346 -17.96 30.46 -11.27
N ILE A 347 -17.21 29.49 -11.81
CA ILE A 347 -16.34 29.70 -12.98
C ILE A 347 -17.15 30.16 -14.21
N GLN A 348 -18.34 29.60 -14.42
CA GLN A 348 -19.23 29.96 -15.53
C GLN A 348 -19.96 31.29 -15.28
N GLU A 349 -20.59 31.46 -14.12
CA GLU A 349 -21.42 32.64 -13.77
C GLU A 349 -20.62 33.94 -13.66
N GLN A 350 -19.32 33.87 -13.37
CA GLN A 350 -18.44 35.03 -13.24
C GLN A 350 -17.46 35.17 -14.43
N ASP A 351 -17.69 34.43 -15.52
CA ASP A 351 -16.83 34.45 -16.72
C ASP A 351 -15.33 34.25 -16.42
N LEU A 352 -14.99 33.44 -15.40
CA LEU A 352 -13.62 33.38 -14.89
C LEU A 352 -12.63 32.84 -15.93
N VAL A 353 -13.06 32.00 -16.87
CA VAL A 353 -12.23 31.55 -18.00
C VAL A 353 -11.86 32.71 -18.94
N VAL A 354 -12.73 33.71 -19.09
CA VAL A 354 -12.41 34.96 -19.81
C VAL A 354 -11.34 35.76 -19.05
N ASN A 355 -11.47 35.85 -17.71
CA ASN A 355 -10.46 36.49 -16.89
C ASN A 355 -9.12 35.76 -16.92
N VAL A 356 -9.11 34.41 -16.95
CA VAL A 356 -7.88 33.59 -17.11
C VAL A 356 -7.13 33.94 -18.39
N ARG A 357 -7.83 34.16 -19.51
CA ARG A 357 -7.18 34.60 -20.76
C ARG A 357 -6.57 35.99 -20.61
N ARG A 358 -7.38 36.98 -20.21
CA ARG A 358 -6.98 38.39 -20.06
C ARG A 358 -5.82 38.59 -19.06
N MET A 359 -5.87 37.91 -17.93
CA MET A 359 -4.82 37.98 -16.90
C MET A 359 -3.61 37.10 -17.25
N GLY A 360 -3.82 36.03 -18.02
CA GLY A 360 -2.75 35.22 -18.58
C GLY A 360 -1.89 35.95 -19.61
N GLU A 361 -2.51 36.77 -20.47
CA GLU A 361 -1.82 37.67 -21.40
C GLU A 361 -0.94 38.67 -20.63
N LEU A 362 -1.52 39.41 -19.67
CA LEU A 362 -0.80 40.36 -18.82
C LEU A 362 0.36 39.71 -18.05
N LEU A 363 0.15 38.51 -17.51
CA LEU A 363 1.18 37.73 -16.81
C LEU A 363 2.31 37.30 -17.77
N SER A 364 1.97 36.85 -18.99
CA SER A 364 2.93 36.45 -20.01
C SER A 364 3.83 37.61 -20.42
N GLU A 365 3.22 38.74 -20.80
CA GLU A 365 3.94 39.94 -21.23
C GLU A 365 4.79 40.51 -20.10
N GLY A 366 4.23 40.58 -18.88
CA GLY A 366 4.93 41.05 -17.69
C GLY A 366 6.16 40.19 -17.37
N LEU A 367 6.01 38.86 -17.27
CA LEU A 367 7.14 37.97 -16.96
C LEU A 367 8.21 38.02 -18.06
N LYS A 368 7.82 37.98 -19.35
CA LYS A 368 8.75 38.09 -20.48
C LYS A 368 9.49 39.43 -20.47
N LYS A 369 8.81 40.55 -20.23
CA LYS A 369 9.44 41.88 -20.12
C LYS A 369 10.37 41.98 -18.91
N ARG A 370 10.01 41.37 -17.77
CA ARG A 370 10.73 41.52 -16.50
C ARG A 370 11.94 40.60 -16.33
N LEU A 371 11.91 39.43 -16.97
CA LEU A 371 12.90 38.36 -16.81
C LEU A 371 13.40 37.77 -18.14
N GLY A 372 12.82 38.14 -19.28
CA GLY A 372 13.17 37.58 -20.60
C GLY A 372 14.61 37.81 -21.02
N ASP A 373 15.26 38.87 -20.55
CA ASP A 373 16.70 39.14 -20.77
C ASP A 373 17.61 38.59 -19.67
N HIS A 374 17.06 38.08 -18.56
CA HIS A 374 17.86 37.61 -17.44
C HIS A 374 18.77 36.43 -17.87
N PRO A 375 20.09 36.47 -17.62
CA PRO A 375 21.05 35.50 -18.17
C PRO A 375 20.95 34.10 -17.54
N ASN A 376 20.19 33.95 -16.45
CA ASN A 376 19.93 32.64 -15.84
C ASN A 376 18.47 32.16 -16.03
N VAL A 377 17.68 32.86 -16.84
CA VAL A 377 16.34 32.41 -17.27
C VAL A 377 16.41 31.97 -18.72
N GLY A 378 16.14 30.69 -18.96
CA GLY A 378 16.22 30.09 -20.30
C GLY A 378 14.91 30.20 -21.08
N SER A 379 13.77 30.04 -20.41
CA SER A 379 12.46 30.04 -21.07
C SER A 379 11.33 30.42 -20.11
N ILE A 380 10.37 31.20 -20.61
CA ILE A 380 9.13 31.62 -19.94
C ILE A 380 7.96 31.21 -20.85
N ARG A 381 7.15 30.25 -20.40
CA ARG A 381 6.21 29.51 -21.26
C ARG A 381 4.94 29.11 -20.51
N GLY A 382 3.84 28.92 -21.24
CA GLY A 382 2.54 28.64 -20.64
C GLY A 382 1.37 29.06 -21.51
N ARG A 383 0.15 28.89 -21.00
CA ARG A 383 -1.10 29.46 -21.54
C ARG A 383 -2.06 29.77 -20.39
N GLY A 384 -2.96 30.74 -20.56
CA GLY A 384 -3.88 31.17 -19.50
C GLY A 384 -3.14 31.58 -18.22
N LEU A 385 -3.58 31.12 -17.05
CA LEU A 385 -2.92 31.32 -15.77
C LEU A 385 -2.14 30.05 -15.36
N PHE A 386 -1.29 29.57 -16.27
CA PHE A 386 -0.42 28.41 -16.07
C PHE A 386 0.93 28.63 -16.76
N TRP A 387 1.87 29.24 -16.04
CA TRP A 387 3.18 29.66 -16.57
C TRP A 387 4.33 29.03 -15.82
N GLY A 388 5.37 28.63 -16.55
CA GLY A 388 6.63 28.12 -16.02
C GLY A 388 7.81 29.01 -16.40
N ILE A 389 8.77 29.12 -15.49
CA ILE A 389 10.06 29.81 -15.70
C ILE A 389 11.16 28.77 -15.47
N GLU A 390 11.91 28.43 -16.51
CA GLU A 390 13.04 27.49 -16.45
C GLU A 390 14.38 28.22 -16.26
N PHE A 391 15.20 27.72 -15.35
CA PHE A 391 16.48 28.31 -15.01
C PHE A 391 17.66 27.56 -15.63
N VAL A 392 18.63 28.32 -16.15
CA VAL A 392 19.82 27.80 -16.85
C VAL A 392 21.09 28.46 -16.33
N SER A 393 22.17 27.70 -16.27
CA SER A 393 23.49 28.22 -15.87
C SER A 393 24.10 29.10 -16.96
N ASP A 394 23.81 28.77 -18.22
CA ASP A 394 24.19 29.51 -19.41
C ASP A 394 22.99 29.56 -20.38
N LYS A 395 22.71 30.75 -20.92
CA LYS A 395 21.51 31.01 -21.73
C LYS A 395 21.69 30.78 -23.23
N GLU A 396 22.91 30.94 -23.75
CA GLU A 396 23.17 30.74 -25.18
C GLU A 396 23.15 29.24 -25.52
N THR A 397 23.72 28.43 -24.63
CA THR A 397 23.74 26.96 -24.71
C THR A 397 22.51 26.30 -24.07
N MET A 398 21.69 27.07 -23.33
CA MET A 398 20.60 26.59 -22.48
C MET A 398 21.01 25.52 -21.46
N THR A 399 22.28 25.50 -21.03
CA THR A 399 22.83 24.48 -20.12
C THR A 399 22.13 24.55 -18.75
N PRO A 400 21.44 23.48 -18.30
CA PRO A 400 20.75 23.49 -17.01
C PRO A 400 21.75 23.65 -15.84
N PHE A 401 21.24 24.01 -14.66
CA PHE A 401 22.04 23.90 -13.44
C PHE A 401 22.20 22.43 -13.01
N PRO A 402 23.30 22.07 -12.32
CA PRO A 402 23.44 20.75 -11.67
C PRO A 402 22.34 20.48 -10.65
N GLU A 403 21.81 19.25 -10.63
CA GLU A 403 20.66 18.82 -9.82
C GLU A 403 20.87 19.05 -8.31
N GLU A 404 22.10 18.84 -7.83
CA GLU A 404 22.47 18.89 -6.41
C GLU A 404 22.35 20.29 -5.80
N LYS A 405 22.09 21.31 -6.64
CA LYS A 405 21.86 22.69 -6.20
C LYS A 405 20.39 23.01 -5.92
N HIS A 406 19.45 22.13 -6.27
CA HIS A 406 18.02 22.22 -5.95
C HIS A 406 17.39 23.62 -6.13
N LEU A 407 17.73 24.34 -7.21
CA LEU A 407 17.41 25.78 -7.36
C LEU A 407 15.92 26.09 -7.25
N ALA A 408 15.06 25.24 -7.82
CA ALA A 408 13.62 25.46 -7.76
C ALA A 408 13.12 25.52 -6.31
N MET A 409 13.63 24.63 -5.44
CA MET A 409 13.29 24.63 -4.01
C MET A 409 13.87 25.84 -3.28
N GLU A 410 15.15 26.19 -3.51
CA GLU A 410 15.75 27.37 -2.87
C GLU A 410 15.04 28.69 -3.25
N ILE A 411 14.60 28.83 -4.50
CA ILE A 411 13.82 30.00 -4.96
C ILE A 411 12.42 30.02 -4.34
N CYS A 412 11.76 28.87 -4.23
CA CYS A 412 10.49 28.74 -3.52
C CYS A 412 10.61 29.12 -2.05
N GLU A 413 11.64 28.63 -1.35
CA GLU A 413 11.94 29.01 0.04
C GLU A 413 12.16 30.51 0.16
N LEU A 414 13.07 31.07 -0.63
CA LEU A 414 13.36 32.51 -0.61
C LEU A 414 12.08 33.35 -0.85
N GLY A 415 11.15 32.89 -1.70
CA GLY A 415 9.85 33.54 -1.92
C GLY A 415 8.96 33.64 -0.67
N LEU A 416 9.08 32.71 0.28
CA LEU A 416 8.35 32.70 1.55
C LEU A 416 8.95 33.66 2.61
N GLU A 417 10.09 34.29 2.34
CA GLU A 417 10.62 35.34 3.22
C GLU A 417 9.69 36.56 3.28
N PRO A 418 9.57 37.26 4.42
CA PRO A 418 8.70 38.43 4.58
C PRO A 418 8.90 39.56 3.57
N LYS A 419 10.07 39.65 2.92
CA LYS A 419 10.36 40.67 1.89
C LYS A 419 9.70 40.40 0.52
N TYR A 420 9.27 39.17 0.24
CA TYR A 420 8.51 38.82 -0.97
C TYR A 420 7.11 38.33 -0.62
N GLY A 421 6.98 37.42 0.37
CA GLY A 421 5.69 36.90 0.82
C GLY A 421 4.89 36.20 -0.28
N ILE A 422 5.53 35.41 -1.13
CA ILE A 422 4.92 34.78 -2.31
C ILE A 422 5.20 33.27 -2.38
N GLY A 423 4.16 32.46 -2.57
CA GLY A 423 4.26 31.04 -2.82
C GLY A 423 4.26 30.74 -4.32
N VAL A 424 5.34 30.12 -4.82
CA VAL A 424 5.46 29.58 -6.18
C VAL A 424 5.74 28.07 -6.13
N TYR A 425 5.39 27.32 -7.17
CA TYR A 425 5.50 25.86 -7.15
C TYR A 425 6.80 25.36 -7.80
N PRO A 426 7.64 24.56 -7.10
CA PRO A 426 8.91 24.07 -7.64
C PRO A 426 8.72 22.82 -8.51
N GLY A 427 9.54 22.68 -9.56
CA GLY A 427 9.66 21.47 -10.35
C GLY A 427 11.06 21.27 -10.93
N THR A 428 11.36 20.03 -11.32
CA THR A 428 12.66 19.59 -11.85
C THR A 428 12.47 18.63 -13.03
N GLY A 429 13.54 18.36 -13.78
CA GLY A 429 13.52 17.42 -14.89
C GLY A 429 13.09 17.99 -16.25
N SER A 430 12.94 19.32 -16.41
CA SER A 430 12.50 19.94 -17.66
C SER A 430 13.42 19.68 -18.87
N ALA A 431 14.72 19.44 -18.63
CA ALA A 431 15.69 19.27 -19.70
C ALA A 431 15.75 17.81 -20.20
N ASP A 432 15.84 16.84 -19.28
CA ASP A 432 16.06 15.42 -19.62
C ASP A 432 15.30 14.41 -18.72
N GLY A 433 14.44 14.89 -17.81
CA GLY A 433 13.72 14.10 -16.81
C GLY A 433 14.43 13.99 -15.44
N VAL A 434 15.63 14.56 -15.30
CA VAL A 434 16.42 14.70 -14.07
C VAL A 434 16.81 16.17 -13.87
N ALA A 435 17.60 16.73 -14.79
CA ALA A 435 18.05 18.11 -14.78
C ALA A 435 17.00 19.11 -15.33
N GLY A 436 17.14 20.38 -14.95
CA GLY A 436 16.28 21.48 -15.41
C GLY A 436 15.27 21.93 -14.36
N ASP A 437 15.73 22.77 -13.43
CA ASP A 437 14.92 23.48 -12.44
C ASP A 437 13.96 24.48 -13.07
N HIS A 438 12.75 24.53 -12.54
CA HIS A 438 11.75 25.53 -12.92
C HIS A 438 10.82 25.86 -11.76
N ILE A 439 10.22 27.05 -11.80
CA ILE A 439 9.07 27.41 -10.96
C ILE A 439 7.81 27.56 -11.82
N ILE A 440 6.66 27.25 -11.23
CA ILE A 440 5.33 27.40 -11.82
C ILE A 440 4.56 28.50 -11.07
N ILE A 441 3.93 29.37 -11.87
CA ILE A 441 3.05 30.45 -11.46
C ILE A 441 1.66 30.14 -12.02
N SER A 442 0.71 29.95 -11.11
CA SER A 442 -0.67 29.58 -11.40
C SER A 442 -1.65 30.14 -10.35
N PRO A 443 -1.78 31.48 -10.25
CA PRO A 443 -2.70 32.14 -9.32
C PRO A 443 -4.16 31.77 -9.60
N ALA A 444 -5.07 32.12 -8.68
CA ALA A 444 -6.50 31.86 -8.83
C ALA A 444 -7.12 32.62 -10.03
N PHE A 445 -8.24 32.13 -10.55
CA PHE A 445 -8.89 32.66 -11.76
C PHE A 445 -9.57 34.03 -11.54
N ASN A 446 -9.84 34.38 -10.28
CA ASN A 446 -10.36 35.68 -9.83
C ASN A 446 -9.25 36.71 -9.54
N VAL A 447 -7.98 36.41 -9.87
CA VAL A 447 -6.86 37.36 -9.77
C VAL A 447 -7.10 38.63 -10.60
N GLN A 448 -6.67 39.77 -10.07
CA GLN A 448 -6.84 41.10 -10.63
C GLN A 448 -5.54 41.61 -11.29
N SER A 449 -5.65 42.63 -12.15
CA SER A 449 -4.48 43.15 -12.90
C SER A 449 -3.36 43.66 -12.00
N HIS A 450 -3.70 44.38 -10.92
CA HIS A 450 -2.73 44.88 -9.95
C HIS A 450 -2.03 43.74 -9.17
N GLU A 451 -2.71 42.61 -8.96
CA GLU A 451 -2.11 41.41 -8.37
C GLU A 451 -1.16 40.73 -9.37
N ILE A 452 -1.51 40.66 -10.65
CA ILE A 452 -0.61 40.17 -11.71
C ILE A 452 0.65 41.05 -11.82
N GLU A 453 0.51 42.37 -11.83
CA GLU A 453 1.62 43.33 -11.82
C GLU A 453 2.52 43.12 -10.58
N TRP A 454 1.93 42.93 -9.41
CA TRP A 454 2.66 42.63 -8.17
C TRP A 454 3.37 41.27 -8.20
N ILE A 455 2.75 40.22 -8.75
CA ILE A 455 3.38 38.90 -8.94
C ILE A 455 4.59 39.06 -9.86
N VAL A 456 4.43 39.74 -11.01
CA VAL A 456 5.50 39.95 -12.00
C VAL A 456 6.69 40.67 -11.37
N GLU A 457 6.47 41.77 -10.64
CA GLU A 457 7.57 42.50 -10.01
C GLU A 457 8.18 41.74 -8.83
N THR A 458 7.38 41.02 -8.04
CA THR A 458 7.88 40.29 -6.87
C THR A 458 8.66 39.04 -7.27
N VAL A 459 8.19 38.27 -8.26
CA VAL A 459 8.97 37.19 -8.89
C VAL A 459 10.20 37.75 -9.60
N GLY A 460 10.06 38.92 -10.25
CA GLY A 460 11.17 39.66 -10.85
C GLY A 460 12.29 39.93 -9.83
N ARG A 461 11.97 40.54 -8.70
CA ARG A 461 12.94 40.80 -7.61
C ARG A 461 13.50 39.51 -7.02
N LEU A 462 12.64 38.54 -6.70
CA LEU A 462 13.02 37.23 -6.15
C LEU A 462 14.10 36.54 -7.00
N VAL A 463 13.90 36.44 -8.31
CA VAL A 463 14.86 35.81 -9.24
C VAL A 463 16.16 36.62 -9.33
N ASN A 464 16.07 37.95 -9.43
CA ASN A 464 17.27 38.80 -9.52
C ASN A 464 18.12 38.72 -8.23
N ASP A 465 17.50 38.83 -7.07
CA ASP A 465 18.18 38.79 -5.77
C ASP A 465 18.85 37.42 -5.53
N PHE A 466 18.15 36.33 -5.85
CA PHE A 466 18.66 34.96 -5.76
C PHE A 466 19.98 34.78 -6.55
N PHE A 467 20.00 35.22 -7.81
CA PHE A 467 21.19 35.10 -8.66
C PHE A 467 22.25 36.17 -8.37
N ALA A 468 21.89 37.35 -7.85
CA ALA A 468 22.83 38.39 -7.43
C ALA A 468 23.66 37.95 -6.21
N VAL A 469 23.03 37.39 -5.18
CA VAL A 469 23.72 36.88 -3.99
C VAL A 469 24.70 35.76 -4.35
N ARG A 470 24.32 34.83 -5.23
CA ARG A 470 25.21 33.77 -5.71
C ARG A 470 26.42 34.31 -6.50
N ARG A 471 26.30 35.44 -7.23
CA ARG A 471 27.46 36.09 -7.87
C ARG A 471 28.39 36.78 -6.87
N MET A 472 27.84 37.44 -5.84
CA MET A 472 28.64 38.04 -4.78
C MET A 472 29.37 36.99 -3.94
N ALA A 473 28.75 35.85 -3.65
CA ALA A 473 29.38 34.75 -2.92
C ALA A 473 30.61 34.16 -3.66
N VAL A 474 30.62 34.18 -4.99
CA VAL A 474 31.78 33.80 -5.83
C VAL A 474 32.86 34.91 -5.84
N GLY A 475 32.49 36.17 -5.63
CA GLY A 475 33.43 37.31 -5.58
C GLY A 475 34.07 37.58 -4.21
N LEU A 476 33.51 37.05 -3.12
CA LEU A 476 33.87 37.42 -1.73
C LEU A 476 35.06 36.62 -1.14
N THR A 477 35.93 36.03 -1.96
CA THR A 477 37.23 35.51 -1.50
C THR A 477 38.28 36.60 -1.26
N ASN A 478 37.93 37.90 -1.37
CA ASN A 478 38.84 39.04 -1.18
C ASN A 478 38.16 40.22 -0.44
N GLY A 479 38.73 40.68 0.69
CA GLY A 479 38.44 42.00 1.29
C GLY A 479 37.86 41.98 2.72
N ARG A 480 38.23 42.97 3.56
CA ARG A 480 37.88 43.07 5.00
C ARG A 480 36.85 44.21 5.29
N PRO A 481 36.14 44.18 6.44
CA PRO A 481 35.10 45.16 6.79
C PRO A 481 35.56 46.27 7.75
N ALA A 482 34.92 47.45 7.67
CA ALA A 482 34.92 48.51 8.69
C ALA A 482 33.80 49.55 8.42
N ALA A 483 32.54 49.26 8.79
CA ALA A 483 31.41 50.18 8.55
C ALA A 483 30.15 49.94 9.43
N ASP A 484 30.26 49.28 10.59
CA ASP A 484 29.08 48.62 11.23
C ASP A 484 28.77 49.09 12.68
N GLU A 485 29.38 50.19 13.15
CA GLU A 485 29.10 50.77 14.48
C GLU A 485 28.14 51.98 14.45
N GLU A 486 27.99 52.66 13.32
CA GLU A 486 27.22 53.92 13.24
C GLU A 486 25.70 53.67 13.13
N ALA A 487 25.28 52.63 12.40
CA ALA A 487 23.87 52.29 12.18
C ALA A 487 23.09 51.84 13.44
N ARG A 488 23.79 51.52 14.54
CA ARG A 488 23.14 51.09 15.80
C ARG A 488 22.63 52.24 16.66
N ALA A 489 23.10 53.48 16.45
CA ALA A 489 22.75 54.62 17.31
C ALA A 489 21.42 55.31 16.95
N GLU A 490 20.96 55.24 15.69
CA GLU A 490 19.76 55.97 15.25
C GLU A 490 18.43 55.24 15.56
N VAL A 491 18.46 53.92 15.72
CA VAL A 491 17.26 53.08 15.88
C VAL A 491 16.55 53.34 17.23
N ASP A 492 17.30 53.56 18.31
CA ASP A 492 16.73 53.77 19.64
C ASP A 492 15.99 55.11 19.80
N VAL A 493 16.34 56.12 18.99
CA VAL A 493 15.70 57.44 19.02
C VAL A 493 14.32 57.43 18.34
N LEU A 494 14.10 56.53 17.38
CA LEU A 494 12.83 56.40 16.65
C LEU A 494 11.73 55.72 17.48
N ASN A 495 12.08 54.73 18.30
CA ASN A 495 11.13 54.00 19.14
C ASN A 495 10.39 54.91 20.15
N SER A 496 11.04 55.97 20.65
CA SER A 496 10.44 56.94 21.58
C SER A 496 9.28 57.76 20.98
N ARG A 497 9.19 57.88 19.64
CA ARG A 497 8.13 58.68 18.99
C ARG A 497 6.85 57.90 18.69
N LEU A 498 6.91 56.57 18.59
CA LEU A 498 5.76 55.74 18.24
C LEU A 498 4.69 55.74 19.36
N GLU A 499 5.13 55.75 20.61
CA GLU A 499 4.29 55.56 21.80
C GLU A 499 3.27 56.69 22.04
N LYS A 500 3.56 57.92 21.56
CA LYS A 500 2.65 59.08 21.67
C LYS A 500 1.47 59.02 20.70
N THR A 501 1.60 58.30 19.58
CA THR A 501 0.54 58.19 18.56
C THR A 501 -0.59 57.29 19.04
N THR A 502 -0.26 56.22 19.77
CA THR A 502 -1.19 55.20 20.27
C THR A 502 -2.23 55.74 21.26
N GLN A 503 -1.93 56.84 21.97
CA GLN A 503 -2.88 57.47 22.90
C GLN A 503 -3.96 58.32 22.19
N LEU A 504 -3.72 58.77 20.95
CA LEU A 504 -4.68 59.59 20.22
C LEU A 504 -5.85 58.74 19.67
N THR A 505 -5.54 57.54 19.14
CA THR A 505 -6.51 56.61 18.56
C THR A 505 -7.60 56.18 19.56
N LYS A 506 -7.23 55.97 20.83
CA LYS A 506 -8.19 55.63 21.90
C LYS A 506 -9.24 56.71 22.17
N LYS A 507 -8.99 57.99 21.84
CA LYS A 507 -9.97 59.07 22.04
C LYS A 507 -11.01 59.15 20.91
N ILE A 508 -10.66 58.73 19.70
CA ILE A 508 -11.57 58.75 18.54
C ILE A 508 -12.65 57.66 18.67
N GLN A 509 -12.26 56.47 19.15
CA GLN A 509 -13.16 55.32 19.33
C GLN A 509 -14.31 55.61 20.33
N ALA A 510 -14.09 56.51 21.30
CA ALA A 510 -15.11 56.94 22.27
C ALA A 510 -16.15 57.94 21.73
N CYS A 511 -15.96 58.51 20.53
CA CYS A 511 -16.92 59.43 19.92
C CYS A 511 -17.96 58.72 19.02
N LEU A 512 -17.59 57.62 18.36
CA LEU A 512 -18.49 56.87 17.47
C LEU A 512 -19.70 56.25 18.20
N GLY A 513 -19.50 55.74 19.41
CA GLY A 513 -20.58 55.12 20.21
C GLY A 513 -21.72 56.08 20.64
N ARG A 514 -21.58 57.41 20.44
CA ARG A 514 -22.65 58.38 20.70
C ARG A 514 -23.58 58.62 19.50
N LEU A 515 -23.17 58.27 18.29
CA LEU A 515 -23.98 58.50 17.08
C LEU A 515 -25.06 57.42 16.88
N GLU A 516 -24.75 56.19 17.29
CA GLU A 516 -25.62 55.02 17.15
C GLU A 516 -26.88 55.12 18.04
N ALA A 517 -26.81 55.86 19.14
CA ALA A 517 -27.93 56.12 20.03
C ALA A 517 -29.02 57.03 19.42
N THR A 518 -28.67 57.89 18.45
CA THR A 518 -29.60 58.89 17.89
C THR A 518 -30.53 58.30 16.81
N GLY A 519 -30.10 57.24 16.11
CA GLY A 519 -30.87 56.63 15.01
C GLY A 519 -32.14 55.88 15.43
N LYS A 520 -32.36 55.66 16.74
CA LYS A 520 -33.51 54.89 17.25
C LYS A 520 -34.79 55.72 17.44
N SER A 521 -34.67 57.05 17.57
CA SER A 521 -35.77 57.96 17.92
C SER A 521 -36.73 58.28 16.76
N VAL A 522 -36.29 58.12 15.51
CA VAL A 522 -37.04 58.59 14.32
C VAL A 522 -38.06 57.55 13.81
N ARG A 523 -38.08 56.32 14.36
CA ARG A 523 -38.93 55.23 13.86
C ARG A 523 -40.31 55.09 14.53
N GLU A 524 -40.62 55.91 15.54
CA GLU A 524 -41.84 55.77 16.38
C GLU A 524 -43.01 56.72 16.04
N VAL A 525 -42.89 57.60 15.04
CA VAL A 525 -43.85 58.72 14.85
C VAL A 525 -44.90 58.50 13.74
N ALA A 526 -44.86 57.39 12.99
CA ALA A 526 -45.76 57.15 11.83
C ALA A 526 -46.82 56.04 12.08
N GLY A 527 -47.57 56.12 13.18
CA GLY A 527 -48.59 55.13 13.59
C GLY A 527 -50.06 55.43 13.20
N PRO A 528 -50.59 56.65 13.43
CA PRO A 528 -51.98 57.07 13.16
C PRO A 528 -53.06 56.05 12.71
N LEU A 529 -53.13 55.80 11.40
CA LEU A 529 -54.40 55.91 10.67
C LEU A 529 -55.04 54.57 10.19
N ASN A 530 -54.83 53.45 10.89
CA ASN A 530 -55.51 52.17 10.58
C ASN A 530 -55.72 51.25 11.82
N GLY A 531 -55.84 51.85 13.02
CA GLY A 531 -55.74 51.15 14.30
C GLY A 531 -57.00 50.41 14.78
N GLU A 532 -58.21 50.86 14.45
CA GLU A 532 -59.43 50.38 15.15
C GLU A 532 -59.94 49.02 14.66
N THR A 533 -60.00 48.79 13.34
CA THR A 533 -60.52 47.51 12.79
C THR A 533 -59.59 46.32 13.07
N ARG A 534 -58.27 46.57 13.14
CA ARG A 534 -57.26 45.52 13.37
C ARG A 534 -57.19 45.07 14.83
N LYS A 535 -57.53 45.94 15.79
CA LYS A 535 -57.58 45.61 17.23
C LYS A 535 -58.58 44.49 17.54
N LEU A 536 -59.76 44.50 16.93
CA LEU A 536 -60.80 43.49 17.21
C LEU A 536 -60.43 42.09 16.70
N GLN A 537 -59.85 41.97 15.50
CA GLN A 537 -59.34 40.68 15.01
C GLN A 537 -58.18 40.15 15.85
N ILE A 538 -57.25 41.02 16.27
CA ILE A 538 -56.14 40.64 17.14
C ILE A 538 -56.65 40.24 18.54
N LEU A 539 -57.67 40.92 19.07
CA LEU A 539 -58.26 40.59 20.38
C LEU A 539 -58.90 39.20 20.38
N GLY A 540 -59.67 38.83 19.34
CA GLY A 540 -60.25 37.49 19.20
C GLY A 540 -59.16 36.41 19.13
N SER A 541 -58.19 36.58 18.23
CA SER A 541 -57.01 35.71 18.11
C SER A 541 -56.26 35.53 19.44
N ASN A 542 -56.15 36.59 20.24
CA ASN A 542 -55.46 36.55 21.52
C ASN A 542 -56.29 35.85 22.60
N ILE A 543 -57.62 35.96 22.58
CA ILE A 543 -58.49 35.24 23.52
C ILE A 543 -58.40 33.73 23.28
N ASP A 544 -58.49 33.29 22.03
CA ASP A 544 -58.36 31.85 21.70
C ASP A 544 -56.97 31.31 22.06
N ALA A 545 -55.90 32.09 21.81
CA ALA A 545 -54.54 31.74 22.21
C ALA A 545 -54.37 31.67 23.75
N VAL A 546 -55.05 32.53 24.51
CA VAL A 546 -55.04 32.53 25.98
C VAL A 546 -55.82 31.33 26.52
N ILE A 547 -56.98 30.98 25.94
CA ILE A 547 -57.74 29.78 26.34
C ILE A 547 -56.90 28.51 26.10
N ALA A 548 -56.28 28.38 24.93
CA ALA A 548 -55.39 27.26 24.62
C ALA A 548 -54.14 27.20 25.53
N ALA A 549 -53.65 28.36 26.01
CA ALA A 549 -52.57 28.43 27.00
C ALA A 549 -53.04 28.01 28.41
N ILE A 550 -54.27 28.36 28.80
CA ILE A 550 -54.87 27.96 30.09
C ILE A 550 -55.10 26.44 30.14
N GLU A 551 -55.63 25.84 29.07
CA GLU A 551 -55.83 24.38 29.03
C GLU A 551 -54.50 23.61 29.11
N ARG A 552 -53.46 24.08 28.40
CA ARG A 552 -52.08 23.53 28.48
C ARG A 552 -51.48 23.57 29.89
N LEU A 553 -51.86 24.55 30.72
CA LEU A 553 -51.37 24.67 32.09
C LEU A 553 -52.16 23.82 33.09
N ARG A 554 -53.44 23.55 32.82
CA ARG A 554 -54.34 22.85 33.75
C ARG A 554 -54.27 21.33 33.64
N GLN A 555 -54.34 20.76 32.43
CA GLN A 555 -54.37 19.31 32.20
C GLN A 555 -53.24 18.52 32.92
N PRO A 556 -51.98 18.99 32.91
CA PRO A 556 -50.87 18.27 33.56
C PRO A 556 -51.01 18.18 35.08
N VAL A 557 -51.66 19.14 35.74
CA VAL A 557 -51.84 19.18 37.20
C VAL A 557 -52.86 18.14 37.65
N ASP A 558 -54.00 18.07 36.97
CA ASP A 558 -55.09 17.15 37.30
C ASP A 558 -54.67 15.67 37.08
N SER A 559 -53.82 15.39 36.07
CA SER A 559 -53.37 14.03 35.76
C SER A 559 -52.35 13.42 36.74
N LYS A 560 -51.71 14.22 37.61
CA LYS A 560 -50.57 13.76 38.43
C LYS A 560 -50.94 12.62 39.39
N ASN A 561 -52.07 12.74 40.08
CA ASN A 561 -52.41 11.87 41.21
C ASN A 561 -52.72 10.42 40.77
N ASP A 562 -53.36 10.26 39.61
CA ASP A 562 -53.74 8.94 39.08
C ASP A 562 -52.51 8.16 38.57
N GLU A 563 -51.59 8.85 37.90
CA GLU A 563 -50.35 8.23 37.42
C GLU A 563 -49.38 7.92 38.56
N GLU A 564 -49.33 8.74 39.61
CA GLU A 564 -48.47 8.52 40.78
C GLU A 564 -48.76 7.16 41.47
N GLN A 565 -50.03 6.76 41.57
CA GLN A 565 -50.40 5.44 42.11
C GLN A 565 -49.84 4.29 41.25
N ILE A 566 -49.93 4.41 39.91
CA ILE A 566 -49.41 3.41 38.97
C ILE A 566 -47.88 3.28 39.10
N ILE A 567 -47.16 4.41 39.18
CA ILE A 567 -45.71 4.44 39.39
C ILE A 567 -45.30 3.80 40.72
N GLN A 568 -46.07 4.03 41.80
CA GLN A 568 -45.82 3.40 43.09
C GLN A 568 -46.04 1.88 43.08
N MET A 569 -47.06 1.36 42.38
CA MET A 569 -47.28 -0.09 42.26
C MET A 569 -46.14 -0.85 41.56
N GLY A 570 -45.50 -0.23 40.56
CA GLY A 570 -44.41 -0.83 39.79
C GLY A 570 -44.88 -1.71 38.62
N PRO A 571 -43.98 -2.02 37.66
CA PRO A 571 -44.35 -2.63 36.38
C PRO A 571 -44.96 -4.03 36.51
N ASP A 572 -44.53 -4.82 37.51
CA ASP A 572 -45.01 -6.19 37.72
C ASP A 572 -46.47 -6.25 38.20
N LYS A 573 -46.90 -5.26 39.00
CA LYS A 573 -48.26 -5.20 39.58
C LYS A 573 -49.24 -4.35 38.77
N ALA A 574 -48.76 -3.28 38.14
CA ALA A 574 -49.58 -2.43 37.26
C ALA A 574 -49.81 -3.04 35.86
N GLY A 575 -48.95 -4.00 35.46
CA GLY A 575 -48.86 -4.52 34.10
C GLY A 575 -48.00 -3.63 33.22
N LEU A 576 -47.02 -4.23 32.54
CA LEU A 576 -45.99 -3.51 31.77
C LEU A 576 -46.58 -2.48 30.76
N PRO A 577 -47.60 -2.79 29.93
CA PRO A 577 -48.15 -1.81 29.00
C PRO A 577 -48.77 -0.58 29.68
N ASN A 578 -49.50 -0.78 30.79
CA ASN A 578 -50.11 0.30 31.56
C ASN A 578 -49.04 1.15 32.26
N TYR A 579 -48.00 0.51 32.80
CA TYR A 579 -46.87 1.18 33.43
C TYR A 579 -46.10 2.07 32.45
N LEU A 580 -45.79 1.56 31.25
CA LEU A 580 -45.13 2.31 30.19
C LEU A 580 -46.01 3.48 29.68
N ALA A 581 -47.33 3.27 29.54
CA ALA A 581 -48.27 4.33 29.19
C ALA A 581 -48.36 5.43 30.26
N SER A 582 -48.23 5.07 31.53
CA SER A 582 -48.19 6.00 32.65
C SER A 582 -46.94 6.88 32.64
N ILE A 583 -45.74 6.29 32.56
CA ILE A 583 -44.50 7.09 32.47
C ILE A 583 -44.50 7.96 31.21
N LYS A 584 -45.02 7.46 30.07
CA LYS A 584 -45.12 8.25 28.82
C LYS A 584 -45.96 9.51 28.99
N ARG A 585 -47.11 9.41 29.67
CA ARG A 585 -47.99 10.54 29.99
C ARG A 585 -47.29 11.53 30.93
N LEU A 586 -46.63 11.05 31.97
CA LEU A 586 -45.83 11.86 32.90
C LEU A 586 -44.65 12.60 32.22
N THR A 587 -43.93 11.94 31.31
CA THR A 587 -42.84 12.57 30.55
C THR A 587 -43.35 13.64 29.58
N LYS A 588 -44.50 13.41 28.93
CA LYS A 588 -45.17 14.43 28.10
C LYS A 588 -45.57 15.65 28.95
N ALA A 589 -46.28 15.42 30.05
CA ALA A 589 -46.71 16.47 31.00
C ALA A 589 -45.52 17.28 31.53
N LEU A 590 -44.41 16.62 31.87
CA LEU A 590 -43.17 17.27 32.30
C LEU A 590 -42.56 18.17 31.22
N ASN A 591 -42.52 17.71 29.97
CA ASN A 591 -41.97 18.50 28.86
C ASN A 591 -42.85 19.71 28.54
N GLU A 592 -44.18 19.56 28.58
CA GLU A 592 -45.14 20.65 28.39
C GLU A 592 -45.03 21.70 29.52
N MET A 593 -44.89 21.26 30.78
CA MET A 593 -44.65 22.19 31.91
C MET A 593 -43.29 22.90 31.81
N LYS A 594 -42.21 22.22 31.44
CA LYS A 594 -40.90 22.85 31.21
C LYS A 594 -40.96 23.92 30.12
N ALA A 595 -41.71 23.69 29.05
CA ALA A 595 -41.89 24.65 27.96
C ALA A 595 -42.67 25.91 28.39
N SER A 596 -43.46 25.85 29.46
CA SER A 596 -44.20 27.02 29.97
C SER A 596 -43.32 28.09 30.60
N ASN A 597 -42.14 27.71 31.13
CA ASN A 597 -41.15 28.60 31.75
C ASN A 597 -41.68 29.48 32.90
N LEU A 598 -42.81 29.11 33.52
CA LEU A 598 -43.47 29.88 34.58
C LEU A 598 -42.92 29.56 35.98
N ARG A 599 -42.48 30.57 36.71
CA ARG A 599 -41.93 30.43 38.08
C ARG A 599 -42.90 29.75 39.07
N SER A 600 -44.21 29.89 38.87
CA SER A 600 -45.26 29.21 39.64
C SER A 600 -45.35 27.70 39.41
N THR A 601 -44.90 27.20 38.25
CA THR A 601 -44.93 25.77 37.87
C THR A 601 -43.67 25.00 38.29
N GLN A 602 -42.62 25.71 38.75
CA GLN A 602 -41.31 25.14 39.04
C GLN A 602 -41.35 24.00 40.08
N GLN A 603 -42.25 24.10 41.06
CA GLN A 603 -42.45 23.05 42.06
C GLN A 603 -43.06 21.79 41.44
N THR A 604 -44.11 21.92 40.62
CA THR A 604 -44.74 20.79 39.91
C THR A 604 -43.77 20.14 38.91
N VAL A 605 -42.95 20.93 38.19
CA VAL A 605 -41.86 20.43 37.34
C VAL A 605 -40.90 19.57 38.16
N THR A 606 -40.50 20.03 39.35
CA THR A 606 -39.58 19.30 40.24
C THR A 606 -40.18 17.99 40.75
N GLU A 607 -41.48 17.98 41.06
CA GLU A 607 -42.21 16.77 41.50
C GLU A 607 -42.39 15.76 40.36
N LEU A 608 -42.80 16.21 39.16
CA LEU A 608 -42.88 15.36 37.97
C LEU A 608 -41.50 14.79 37.57
N GLN A 609 -40.42 15.56 37.71
CA GLN A 609 -39.05 15.06 37.51
C GLN A 609 -38.69 13.92 38.49
N LYS A 610 -39.06 14.06 39.77
CA LYS A 610 -38.84 12.99 40.77
C LYS A 610 -39.65 11.74 40.42
N LEU A 611 -40.91 11.92 40.01
CA LEU A 611 -41.81 10.79 39.69
C LEU A 611 -41.37 10.04 38.43
N VAL A 612 -40.98 10.75 37.36
CA VAL A 612 -40.41 10.14 36.14
C VAL A 612 -39.09 9.42 36.44
N LYS A 613 -38.21 10.01 37.26
CA LYS A 613 -36.95 9.36 37.68
C LYS A 613 -37.21 8.08 38.49
N LEU A 614 -38.20 8.09 39.38
CA LEU A 614 -38.62 6.90 40.14
C LEU A 614 -39.19 5.81 39.21
N GLY A 615 -40.02 6.19 38.24
CA GLY A 615 -40.59 5.27 37.24
C GLY A 615 -39.51 4.59 36.38
N ASN A 616 -38.57 5.36 35.85
CA ASN A 616 -37.45 4.83 35.06
C ASN A 616 -36.57 3.89 35.90
N SER A 617 -36.21 4.28 37.14
CA SER A 617 -35.42 3.42 38.03
C SER A 617 -36.14 2.12 38.37
N LYS A 618 -37.47 2.15 38.59
CA LYS A 618 -38.26 0.92 38.77
C LYS A 618 -38.32 0.04 37.51
N LEU A 619 -38.30 0.63 36.33
CA LEU A 619 -38.25 -0.08 35.05
C LEU A 619 -36.89 -0.76 34.84
N GLU A 620 -35.79 -0.06 35.12
CA GLU A 620 -34.42 -0.61 35.11
C GLU A 620 -34.28 -1.79 36.08
N ASN A 621 -34.75 -1.64 37.32
CA ASN A 621 -34.77 -2.73 38.32
C ASN A 621 -35.64 -3.94 37.91
N ALA A 622 -36.68 -3.73 37.10
CA ALA A 622 -37.51 -4.82 36.59
C ALA A 622 -36.83 -5.55 35.42
N PHE A 623 -36.14 -4.81 34.54
CA PHE A 623 -35.31 -5.38 33.47
C PHE A 623 -34.18 -6.24 34.06
N ASP A 624 -33.45 -5.71 35.05
CA ASP A 624 -32.41 -6.40 35.82
C ASP A 624 -32.90 -7.74 36.38
N LYS A 625 -33.94 -7.72 37.22
CA LYS A 625 -34.53 -8.93 37.81
C LYS A 625 -35.02 -9.93 36.77
N LEU A 626 -35.65 -9.47 35.69
CA LEU A 626 -36.15 -10.35 34.63
C LEU A 626 -35.01 -11.08 33.93
N LEU A 627 -33.91 -10.38 33.65
CA LEU A 627 -32.72 -10.94 32.99
C LEU A 627 -31.91 -11.86 33.91
N GLN A 628 -31.78 -11.53 35.20
CA GLN A 628 -31.13 -12.40 36.20
C GLN A 628 -31.89 -13.73 36.37
N ASN A 629 -33.23 -13.69 36.43
CA ASN A 629 -34.05 -14.90 36.60
C ASN A 629 -33.96 -15.89 35.41
N GLU A 630 -33.77 -15.38 34.18
CA GLU A 630 -33.64 -16.22 32.97
C GLU A 630 -32.17 -16.60 32.67
N THR A 631 -31.18 -15.98 33.33
CA THR A 631 -29.75 -16.24 33.09
C THR A 631 -29.22 -17.26 34.10
N PRO A 632 -28.89 -18.51 33.67
CA PRO A 632 -28.29 -19.49 34.55
C PRO A 632 -26.87 -19.06 34.96
N ARG A 633 -26.38 -19.55 36.11
CA ARG A 633 -25.04 -19.20 36.62
C ARG A 633 -23.90 -19.59 35.67
N SER A 634 -24.03 -20.75 35.03
CA SER A 634 -23.14 -21.32 34.02
C SER A 634 -23.85 -22.50 33.33
N ILE A 635 -23.37 -22.92 32.16
CA ILE A 635 -23.71 -24.22 31.56
C ILE A 635 -22.44 -25.03 31.30
N GLU A 636 -22.58 -26.30 30.92
CA GLU A 636 -21.47 -27.18 30.52
C GLU A 636 -21.39 -27.24 28.98
N PRO A 637 -20.45 -26.53 28.31
CA PRO A 637 -20.45 -26.42 26.85
C PRO A 637 -20.23 -27.75 26.12
N LEU A 638 -19.48 -28.67 26.73
CA LEU A 638 -19.22 -29.99 26.16
C LEU A 638 -20.52 -30.78 25.90
N HIS A 639 -21.57 -30.59 26.69
CA HIS A 639 -22.87 -31.23 26.45
C HIS A 639 -23.48 -30.84 25.11
N PHE A 640 -23.31 -29.57 24.71
CA PHE A 640 -23.91 -29.02 23.50
C PHE A 640 -23.09 -29.38 22.27
N ILE A 641 -21.76 -29.29 22.36
CA ILE A 641 -20.83 -29.70 21.30
C ILE A 641 -20.97 -31.20 20.99
N THR A 642 -20.82 -32.07 22.01
CA THR A 642 -20.80 -33.53 21.80
C THR A 642 -22.14 -34.10 21.32
N LYS A 643 -23.26 -33.42 21.61
CA LYS A 643 -24.60 -33.82 21.18
C LYS A 643 -25.12 -33.01 19.99
N ASN A 644 -24.27 -32.16 19.40
CA ASN A 644 -24.61 -31.23 18.31
C ASN A 644 -25.93 -30.47 18.53
N LYS A 645 -26.10 -29.90 19.73
CA LYS A 645 -27.27 -29.12 20.13
C LYS A 645 -26.99 -27.62 20.04
N PRO A 646 -27.99 -26.78 19.68
CA PRO A 646 -27.84 -25.33 19.78
C PRO A 646 -27.62 -24.91 21.24
N PHE A 647 -26.84 -23.85 21.43
CA PHE A 647 -26.67 -23.20 22.74
C PHE A 647 -27.98 -22.48 23.13
N PRO A 648 -28.30 -22.40 24.44
CA PRO A 648 -29.59 -21.88 24.90
C PRO A 648 -29.70 -20.35 24.75
N THR A 649 -30.78 -19.90 24.12
CA THR A 649 -31.21 -18.49 24.05
C THR A 649 -32.26 -18.19 25.13
N ILE A 650 -32.55 -16.90 25.36
CA ILE A 650 -33.60 -16.46 26.29
C ILE A 650 -34.98 -16.77 25.69
N SER A 651 -35.95 -17.14 26.52
CA SER A 651 -37.29 -17.50 26.05
C SER A 651 -38.04 -16.33 25.39
N GLN A 652 -38.78 -16.59 24.30
CA GLN A 652 -39.34 -15.52 23.44
C GLN A 652 -40.30 -14.56 24.18
N ASP A 653 -41.13 -15.06 25.11
CA ASP A 653 -41.99 -14.21 25.96
C ASP A 653 -41.18 -13.18 26.76
N LYS A 654 -39.97 -13.55 27.18
CA LYS A 654 -39.06 -12.72 27.98
C LYS A 654 -38.26 -11.78 27.11
N LEU A 655 -37.77 -12.24 25.95
CA LEU A 655 -37.19 -11.37 24.91
C LEU A 655 -38.15 -10.24 24.54
N ASN A 656 -39.43 -10.55 24.29
CA ASN A 656 -40.46 -9.56 23.97
C ASN A 656 -40.64 -8.52 25.10
N LYS A 657 -40.63 -8.96 26.38
CA LYS A 657 -40.75 -8.07 27.55
C LYS A 657 -39.53 -7.18 27.74
N LEU A 658 -38.31 -7.74 27.59
CA LEU A 658 -37.05 -7.02 27.65
C LEU A 658 -36.94 -5.98 26.52
N GLY A 659 -37.32 -6.35 25.29
CA GLY A 659 -37.36 -5.44 24.14
C GLY A 659 -38.35 -4.29 24.31
N LEU A 660 -39.55 -4.56 24.85
CA LEU A 660 -40.52 -3.52 25.21
C LEU A 660 -39.96 -2.53 26.23
N MET A 661 -39.31 -3.02 27.30
CA MET A 661 -38.65 -2.17 28.31
C MET A 661 -37.54 -1.31 27.68
N ASN A 662 -36.66 -1.90 26.86
CA ASN A 662 -35.57 -1.18 26.20
C ASN A 662 -36.09 -0.11 25.22
N SER A 663 -37.10 -0.43 24.40
CA SER A 663 -37.70 0.53 23.45
C SER A 663 -38.20 1.81 24.13
N TYR A 664 -38.67 1.69 25.37
CA TYR A 664 -39.10 2.82 26.18
C TYR A 664 -37.92 3.64 26.71
N VAL A 665 -36.95 2.98 27.36
CA VAL A 665 -35.78 3.63 27.96
C VAL A 665 -34.95 4.37 26.89
N ALA A 666 -34.72 3.75 25.74
CA ALA A 666 -34.04 4.37 24.61
C ALA A 666 -34.79 5.62 24.08
N GLY A 667 -36.12 5.58 24.06
CA GLY A 667 -36.96 6.71 23.66
C GLY A 667 -36.88 7.91 24.62
N VAL A 668 -36.75 7.66 25.93
CA VAL A 668 -36.57 8.72 26.94
C VAL A 668 -35.15 9.29 26.89
N HIS A 669 -34.13 8.43 26.82
CA HIS A 669 -32.72 8.84 26.84
C HIS A 669 -32.37 9.81 25.71
N ARG A 670 -32.85 9.54 24.49
CA ARG A 670 -32.71 10.41 23.29
C ARG A 670 -33.34 11.80 23.45
N GLN A 671 -34.30 12.00 24.36
CA GLN A 671 -34.92 13.30 24.62
C GLN A 671 -34.18 14.13 25.68
N SER A 672 -33.35 13.49 26.52
CA SER A 672 -32.59 14.14 27.59
C SER A 672 -31.16 14.55 27.21
N SER A 673 -30.59 13.97 26.17
CA SER A 673 -29.21 14.22 25.73
C SER A 673 -29.09 15.49 24.87
N SER A 674 -28.70 16.61 25.50
CA SER A 674 -28.34 17.88 24.83
C SER A 674 -26.82 18.09 24.68
N SER A 675 -26.02 17.06 24.97
CA SER A 675 -24.56 17.06 24.95
C SER A 675 -23.99 16.27 23.75
N ALA A 676 -22.86 16.73 23.22
CA ALA A 676 -22.24 16.22 21.99
C ALA A 676 -21.47 14.88 22.14
N ALA A 677 -21.91 13.99 23.04
CA ALA A 677 -21.28 12.69 23.26
C ALA A 677 -22.36 11.59 23.41
N PRO A 678 -22.22 10.44 22.72
CA PRO A 678 -23.15 9.33 22.88
C PRO A 678 -22.99 8.70 24.28
N GLN A 679 -23.99 8.88 25.15
CA GLN A 679 -24.07 8.13 26.41
C GLN A 679 -24.77 6.79 26.19
N GLU A 680 -24.15 5.70 26.63
CA GLU A 680 -24.70 4.35 26.58
C GLU A 680 -26.06 4.24 27.30
N SER A 681 -26.93 3.36 26.81
CA SER A 681 -28.24 3.09 27.43
C SER A 681 -28.08 2.36 28.78
N PRO A 682 -28.73 2.82 29.88
CA PRO A 682 -28.61 2.18 31.19
C PRO A 682 -28.95 0.68 31.19
N VAL A 683 -29.99 0.27 30.45
CA VAL A 683 -30.41 -1.13 30.34
C VAL A 683 -29.46 -1.97 29.47
N ALA A 684 -28.76 -1.36 28.52
CA ALA A 684 -27.71 -2.03 27.74
C ALA A 684 -26.50 -2.37 28.62
N LYS A 685 -26.14 -1.49 29.55
CA LYS A 685 -25.08 -1.76 30.54
C LYS A 685 -25.46 -2.89 31.50
N ILE A 686 -26.67 -2.85 32.08
CA ILE A 686 -27.21 -3.94 32.93
C ILE A 686 -27.17 -5.28 32.19
N TYR A 687 -27.57 -5.29 30.91
CA TYR A 687 -27.54 -6.48 30.07
C TYR A 687 -26.11 -7.04 29.92
N ALA A 688 -25.16 -6.19 29.53
CA ALA A 688 -23.77 -6.59 29.35
C ALA A 688 -23.12 -7.10 30.65
N GLU A 689 -23.40 -6.47 31.79
CA GLU A 689 -22.87 -6.90 33.10
C GLU A 689 -23.35 -8.32 33.48
N ILE A 690 -24.65 -8.61 33.38
CA ILE A 690 -25.21 -9.94 33.71
C ILE A 690 -24.73 -11.01 32.72
N ARG A 691 -24.83 -10.73 31.42
CA ARG A 691 -24.58 -11.73 30.38
C ARG A 691 -23.09 -12.03 30.22
N SER A 692 -22.21 -11.03 30.35
CA SER A 692 -20.77 -11.26 30.30
C SER A 692 -20.27 -12.15 31.46
N GLN A 693 -20.86 -12.03 32.65
CA GLN A 693 -20.55 -12.92 33.78
C GLN A 693 -20.96 -14.38 33.51
N TYR A 694 -22.15 -14.59 32.93
CA TYR A 694 -22.63 -15.92 32.52
C TYR A 694 -21.72 -16.58 31.48
N LEU A 695 -21.35 -15.84 30.42
CA LEU A 695 -20.43 -16.32 29.40
C LEU A 695 -19.06 -16.68 30.00
N SER A 696 -18.53 -15.82 30.86
CA SER A 696 -17.21 -16.00 31.50
C SER A 696 -17.19 -17.22 32.42
N ASN A 697 -18.21 -17.39 33.28
CA ASN A 697 -18.34 -18.56 34.16
C ASN A 697 -18.43 -19.88 33.36
N THR A 698 -19.13 -19.85 32.23
CA THR A 698 -19.35 -21.01 31.35
C THR A 698 -18.06 -21.43 30.63
N LEU A 699 -17.20 -20.49 30.27
CA LEU A 699 -15.99 -20.73 29.48
C LEU A 699 -14.71 -20.96 30.30
N PHE A 700 -14.67 -20.51 31.56
CA PHE A 700 -13.48 -20.52 32.43
C PHE A 700 -12.77 -21.88 32.55
N ASN A 701 -13.54 -22.96 32.68
CA ASN A 701 -12.98 -24.31 32.80
C ASN A 701 -12.27 -24.76 31.51
N LEU A 702 -12.78 -24.37 30.34
CA LEU A 702 -12.19 -24.74 29.03
C LEU A 702 -10.93 -23.91 28.72
N ALA A 703 -10.90 -22.64 29.13
CA ALA A 703 -9.69 -21.81 29.08
C ALA A 703 -8.56 -22.47 29.89
N THR A 704 -8.85 -22.91 31.12
CA THR A 704 -7.91 -23.60 32.01
C THR A 704 -7.51 -25.00 31.48
N ALA A 705 -8.44 -25.74 30.88
CA ALA A 705 -8.14 -27.03 30.26
C ALA A 705 -7.21 -26.88 29.04
N SER A 706 -7.35 -25.81 28.27
CA SER A 706 -6.53 -25.53 27.08
C SER A 706 -5.05 -25.36 27.43
N THR A 707 -4.72 -24.65 28.51
CA THR A 707 -3.32 -24.43 28.94
C THR A 707 -2.71 -25.67 29.61
N ASN A 708 -3.51 -26.47 30.31
CA ASN A 708 -3.04 -27.70 30.95
C ASN A 708 -2.80 -28.84 29.95
N THR A 709 -3.67 -29.00 28.94
CA THR A 709 -3.53 -30.04 27.89
C THR A 709 -2.35 -29.80 26.95
N ALA A 710 -1.88 -28.56 26.81
CA ALA A 710 -0.68 -28.27 26.03
C ALA A 710 0.61 -28.86 26.65
N LYS A 711 0.66 -29.07 27.98
CA LYS A 711 1.85 -29.59 28.67
C LYS A 711 2.00 -31.10 28.47
N LYS A 712 2.95 -31.48 27.61
CA LYS A 712 3.25 -32.88 27.28
C LYS A 712 3.85 -33.67 28.46
N LYS A 713 3.59 -34.98 28.52
CA LYS A 713 4.22 -35.91 29.48
C LYS A 713 5.70 -36.20 29.19
N ASN A 714 6.13 -36.01 27.94
CA ASN A 714 7.52 -36.09 27.51
C ASN A 714 7.86 -34.79 26.78
N ALA A 715 8.92 -34.10 27.19
CA ALA A 715 9.31 -32.79 26.65
C ALA A 715 9.78 -32.88 25.19
N ASP A 716 10.47 -33.96 24.83
CA ASP A 716 11.09 -34.15 23.51
C ASP A 716 10.10 -34.66 22.44
N ALA A 717 8.88 -35.02 22.84
CA ALA A 717 7.86 -35.50 21.90
C ALA A 717 7.35 -34.35 21.00
N ILE A 718 7.35 -34.56 19.69
CA ILE A 718 6.76 -33.61 18.72
C ILE A 718 5.25 -33.51 18.94
N TYR A 719 4.72 -32.29 18.94
CA TYR A 719 3.30 -32.02 19.05
C TYR A 719 2.50 -32.63 17.87
N ARG A 720 1.27 -33.07 18.14
CA ARG A 720 0.33 -33.59 17.13
C ARG A 720 -1.01 -32.87 17.24
N ALA A 721 -1.65 -32.64 16.09
CA ALA A 721 -2.90 -31.91 16.00
C ALA A 721 -4.00 -32.48 16.91
N GLY A 722 -4.81 -31.62 17.52
CA GLY A 722 -5.94 -32.00 18.36
C GLY A 722 -5.59 -32.40 19.80
N ASN A 723 -4.31 -32.33 20.20
CA ASN A 723 -3.88 -32.63 21.57
C ASN A 723 -4.21 -31.50 22.58
N SER A 724 -4.55 -30.29 22.11
CA SER A 724 -4.89 -29.15 22.99
C SER A 724 -6.40 -28.90 23.02
N GLY A 725 -6.93 -28.59 24.22
CA GLY A 725 -8.34 -28.22 24.42
C GLY A 725 -8.78 -26.90 23.76
N ILE A 726 -7.86 -26.16 23.11
CA ILE A 726 -8.13 -24.85 22.50
C ILE A 726 -9.20 -24.91 21.40
N GLY A 727 -9.30 -26.02 20.66
CA GLY A 727 -10.36 -26.23 19.65
C GLY A 727 -11.75 -26.27 20.26
N THR A 728 -11.93 -27.08 21.31
CA THR A 728 -13.18 -27.17 22.08
C THR A 728 -13.54 -25.83 22.73
N TYR A 729 -12.55 -25.08 23.24
CA TYR A 729 -12.76 -23.76 23.81
C TYR A 729 -13.26 -22.77 22.73
N ALA A 730 -12.60 -22.69 21.58
CA ALA A 730 -13.01 -21.84 20.47
C ALA A 730 -14.42 -22.20 19.92
N GLN A 731 -14.72 -23.48 19.76
CA GLN A 731 -16.05 -23.94 19.32
C GLN A 731 -17.15 -23.59 20.33
N SER A 732 -16.84 -23.65 21.63
CA SER A 732 -17.75 -23.21 22.69
C SER A 732 -18.01 -21.70 22.64
N MET A 733 -16.96 -20.91 22.37
CA MET A 733 -17.10 -19.47 22.17
C MET A 733 -17.96 -19.14 20.96
N GLU A 734 -17.77 -19.80 19.82
CA GLU A 734 -18.59 -19.54 18.62
C GLU A 734 -20.09 -19.76 18.89
N GLY A 735 -20.44 -20.91 19.47
CA GLY A 735 -21.83 -21.27 19.73
C GLY A 735 -22.51 -20.34 20.74
N LEU A 736 -21.81 -20.00 21.83
CA LEU A 736 -22.31 -19.05 22.84
C LEU A 736 -22.45 -17.63 22.29
N PHE A 737 -21.46 -17.13 21.56
CA PHE A 737 -21.49 -15.75 21.06
C PHE A 737 -22.58 -15.55 20.00
N VAL A 738 -22.87 -16.54 19.16
CA VAL A 738 -23.99 -16.39 18.21
C VAL A 738 -25.35 -16.47 18.90
N ALA A 739 -25.53 -17.35 19.90
CA ALA A 739 -26.73 -17.35 20.72
C ALA A 739 -26.93 -16.02 21.48
N GLU A 740 -25.83 -15.40 21.92
CA GLU A 740 -25.88 -14.08 22.57
C GLU A 740 -26.22 -12.95 21.58
N TYR A 741 -25.66 -12.98 20.37
CA TYR A 741 -26.01 -12.03 19.31
C TYR A 741 -27.49 -12.12 18.93
N GLU A 742 -28.07 -13.32 18.89
CA GLU A 742 -29.50 -13.54 18.66
C GLU A 742 -30.36 -12.93 19.77
N ASN A 743 -29.98 -13.10 21.05
CA ASN A 743 -30.67 -12.44 22.17
C ASN A 743 -30.63 -10.90 22.02
N ILE A 744 -29.45 -10.34 21.68
CA ILE A 744 -29.24 -8.90 21.51
C ILE A 744 -30.09 -8.34 20.36
N CYS A 745 -30.13 -9.04 19.22
CA CYS A 745 -30.93 -8.63 18.06
C CYS A 745 -32.44 -8.55 18.35
N ASN A 746 -32.94 -9.34 19.31
CA ASN A 746 -34.34 -9.34 19.72
C ASN A 746 -34.69 -8.28 20.79
N ILE A 747 -33.71 -7.78 21.54
CA ILE A 747 -33.93 -6.82 22.65
C ILE A 747 -33.56 -5.38 22.25
N PHE A 748 -32.50 -5.21 21.46
CA PHE A 748 -31.87 -3.92 21.19
C PHE A 748 -32.09 -3.43 19.76
N THR A 749 -31.92 -2.12 19.54
CA THR A 749 -32.05 -1.55 18.19
C THR A 749 -30.77 -1.78 17.40
N ARG A 750 -30.85 -1.73 16.06
CA ARG A 750 -29.71 -2.04 15.17
C ARG A 750 -28.48 -1.13 15.39
N GLU A 751 -28.69 0.07 15.93
CA GLU A 751 -27.65 1.02 16.31
C GLU A 751 -26.85 0.53 17.55
N ASP A 752 -27.50 -0.24 18.43
CA ASP A 752 -26.94 -0.75 19.68
C ASP A 752 -26.30 -2.15 19.55
N TRP A 753 -26.61 -2.92 18.50
CA TRP A 753 -26.21 -4.32 18.36
C TRP A 753 -24.70 -4.54 18.51
N GLY A 754 -23.89 -3.80 17.76
CA GLY A 754 -22.42 -3.86 17.82
C GLY A 754 -21.88 -3.50 19.21
N PRO A 755 -22.15 -2.28 19.73
CA PRO A 755 -21.68 -1.86 21.05
C PRO A 755 -22.06 -2.80 22.20
N VAL A 756 -23.31 -3.26 22.26
CA VAL A 756 -23.78 -4.17 23.34
C VAL A 756 -23.14 -5.54 23.21
N PHE A 757 -22.99 -6.06 22.00
CA PHE A 757 -22.36 -7.35 21.76
C PHE A 757 -20.86 -7.32 22.08
N GLN A 758 -20.16 -6.26 21.70
CA GLN A 758 -18.77 -6.03 22.06
C GLN A 758 -18.60 -5.94 23.59
N ALA A 759 -19.40 -5.13 24.29
CA ALA A 759 -19.35 -5.01 25.75
C ALA A 759 -19.61 -6.36 26.45
N THR A 760 -20.59 -7.13 25.97
CA THR A 760 -20.97 -8.44 26.54
C THR A 760 -19.89 -9.51 26.33
N CYS A 761 -19.25 -9.53 25.16
CA CYS A 761 -18.22 -10.55 24.84
C CYS A 761 -16.80 -10.17 25.33
N ASN A 762 -16.53 -8.90 25.64
CA ASN A 762 -15.19 -8.41 25.94
C ASN A 762 -14.47 -9.16 27.08
N PRO A 763 -15.09 -9.46 28.25
CA PRO A 763 -14.41 -10.22 29.31
C PRO A 763 -13.94 -11.61 28.87
N CYS A 764 -14.74 -12.30 28.03
CA CYS A 764 -14.37 -13.59 27.46
C CYS A 764 -13.25 -13.48 26.42
N LEU A 765 -13.21 -12.40 25.63
CA LEU A 765 -12.14 -12.11 24.67
C LEU A 765 -10.81 -11.76 25.38
N VAL A 766 -10.87 -11.08 26.52
CA VAL A 766 -9.71 -10.78 27.37
C VAL A 766 -9.13 -12.07 27.96
N GLU A 767 -9.98 -12.98 28.45
CA GLU A 767 -9.52 -14.28 28.99
C GLU A 767 -8.97 -15.18 27.87
N LEU A 768 -9.59 -15.24 26.68
CA LEU A 768 -9.01 -15.89 25.51
C LEU A 768 -7.62 -15.30 25.18
N GLY A 769 -7.48 -13.98 25.18
CA GLY A 769 -6.20 -13.29 24.97
C GLY A 769 -5.16 -13.61 26.06
N ARG A 770 -5.58 -13.96 27.28
CA ARG A 770 -4.70 -14.50 28.33
C ARG A 770 -4.30 -15.94 28.03
N THR A 771 -5.26 -16.84 27.78
CA THR A 771 -5.01 -18.25 27.41
C THR A 771 -4.03 -18.36 26.25
N LEU A 772 -4.24 -17.58 25.18
CA LEU A 772 -3.34 -17.55 24.02
C LEU A 772 -1.93 -17.05 24.36
N ARG A 773 -1.77 -16.09 25.29
CA ARG A 773 -0.44 -15.65 25.76
C ARG A 773 0.27 -16.71 26.60
N GLU A 774 -0.44 -17.43 27.47
CA GLU A 774 0.12 -18.53 28.26
C GLU A 774 0.57 -19.69 27.35
N LEU A 775 -0.25 -20.08 26.38
CA LEU A 775 0.11 -21.05 25.33
C LEU A 775 1.32 -20.59 24.51
N ASN A 776 1.37 -19.31 24.12
CA ASN A 776 2.51 -18.75 23.40
C ASN A 776 3.82 -18.81 24.20
N GLY A 777 3.76 -18.61 25.52
CA GLY A 777 4.91 -18.77 26.41
C GLY A 777 5.43 -20.21 26.47
N HIS A 778 4.53 -21.18 26.45
CA HIS A 778 4.90 -22.60 26.37
C HIS A 778 5.57 -22.95 25.03
N ILE A 779 4.99 -22.50 23.91
CA ILE A 779 5.54 -22.71 22.57
C ILE A 779 6.94 -22.09 22.46
N LYS A 780 7.12 -20.85 22.91
CA LYS A 780 8.43 -20.15 22.87
C LYS A 780 9.53 -20.85 23.67
N SER A 781 9.18 -21.59 24.72
CA SER A 781 10.16 -22.35 25.51
C SER A 781 10.51 -23.72 24.89
N HIS A 782 9.72 -24.22 23.94
CA HIS A 782 9.85 -25.56 23.33
C HIS A 782 9.73 -25.51 21.79
N MET A 783 10.33 -24.50 21.16
CA MET A 783 10.11 -24.15 19.75
C MET A 783 10.31 -25.32 18.78
N SER A 784 11.31 -26.18 19.04
CA SER A 784 11.65 -27.33 18.18
C SER A 784 10.58 -28.43 18.15
N THR A 785 9.76 -28.55 19.20
CA THR A 785 8.76 -29.63 19.34
C THR A 785 7.31 -29.14 19.39
N ASP A 786 7.06 -27.90 19.82
CA ASP A 786 5.71 -27.33 20.03
C ASP A 786 5.32 -26.19 19.08
N CYS A 787 6.16 -25.81 18.11
CA CYS A 787 5.77 -24.82 17.08
C CYS A 787 4.49 -25.21 16.31
N TYR A 788 4.20 -26.51 16.15
CA TYR A 788 2.98 -27.02 15.52
C TYR A 788 1.69 -26.60 16.23
N LEU A 789 1.73 -26.48 17.57
CA LEU A 789 0.61 -25.94 18.35
C LEU A 789 0.32 -24.48 17.98
N ALA A 790 1.35 -23.71 17.57
CA ALA A 790 1.14 -22.36 17.06
C ALA A 790 0.37 -22.35 15.73
N TYR A 791 0.67 -23.29 14.84
CA TYR A 791 -0.04 -23.44 13.56
C TYR A 791 -1.50 -23.83 13.78
N GLU A 792 -1.78 -24.79 14.67
CA GLU A 792 -3.14 -25.19 15.03
C GLU A 792 -3.93 -24.04 15.68
N ILE A 793 -3.34 -23.31 16.63
CA ILE A 793 -3.97 -22.12 17.22
C ILE A 793 -4.28 -21.06 16.16
N VAL A 794 -3.37 -20.83 15.20
CA VAL A 794 -3.59 -19.88 14.10
C VAL A 794 -4.76 -20.33 13.22
N GLU A 795 -4.91 -21.61 12.90
CA GLU A 795 -6.07 -22.11 12.15
C GLU A 795 -7.38 -21.95 12.94
N ILE A 796 -7.42 -22.47 14.17
CA ILE A 796 -8.63 -22.50 15.01
C ILE A 796 -9.17 -21.08 15.28
N ILE A 797 -8.32 -20.15 15.70
CA ILE A 797 -8.76 -18.80 16.05
C ILE A 797 -9.06 -17.95 14.79
N SER A 798 -8.37 -18.21 13.66
CA SER A 798 -8.76 -17.59 12.38
C SER A 798 -10.11 -18.12 11.88
N GLY A 799 -10.39 -19.42 12.07
CA GLY A 799 -11.67 -20.05 11.79
C GLY A 799 -12.80 -19.44 12.63
N LEU A 800 -12.63 -19.37 13.96
CA LEU A 800 -13.54 -18.70 14.89
C LEU A 800 -13.85 -17.26 14.47
N SER A 801 -12.82 -16.49 14.15
CA SER A 801 -12.96 -15.09 13.72
C SER A 801 -13.76 -14.93 12.42
N ASN A 802 -13.48 -15.78 11.42
CA ASN A 802 -14.20 -15.76 10.14
C ASN A 802 -15.66 -16.25 10.28
N ASN A 803 -15.92 -17.25 11.12
CA ASN A 803 -17.27 -17.76 11.36
C ASN A 803 -18.14 -16.74 12.10
N LEU A 804 -17.58 -16.07 13.13
CA LEU A 804 -18.27 -15.00 13.85
C LEU A 804 -18.54 -13.80 12.94
N GLU A 805 -17.53 -13.28 12.24
CA GLU A 805 -17.70 -12.21 11.25
C GLU A 805 -18.85 -12.51 10.27
N ARG A 806 -18.92 -13.73 9.74
CA ARG A 806 -19.96 -14.13 8.78
C ARG A 806 -21.37 -14.17 9.39
N ARG A 807 -21.50 -14.39 10.70
CA ARG A 807 -22.78 -14.60 11.40
C ARG A 807 -23.26 -13.37 12.19
N THR A 808 -22.35 -12.52 12.65
CA THR A 808 -22.63 -11.37 13.53
C THR A 808 -22.09 -10.04 12.97
N GLY A 809 -21.13 -10.07 12.03
CA GLY A 809 -20.47 -8.87 11.49
C GLY A 809 -19.53 -8.16 12.48
N GLU A 810 -19.16 -8.81 13.58
CA GLU A 810 -18.54 -8.17 14.75
C GLU A 810 -17.36 -9.00 15.32
N LEU A 811 -16.57 -8.40 16.22
CA LEU A 811 -15.47 -9.00 17.02
C LEU A 811 -14.19 -9.44 16.27
N LYS A 812 -14.16 -9.41 14.94
CA LYS A 812 -13.00 -9.81 14.13
C LYS A 812 -11.69 -9.09 14.50
N SER A 813 -11.76 -7.78 14.77
CA SER A 813 -10.61 -6.97 15.18
C SER A 813 -10.02 -7.45 16.52
N SER A 814 -10.87 -7.69 17.52
CA SER A 814 -10.49 -8.18 18.85
C SER A 814 -9.87 -9.58 18.80
N LEU A 815 -10.45 -10.48 18.01
CA LEU A 815 -9.91 -11.84 17.82
C LEU A 815 -8.57 -11.82 17.07
N ALA A 816 -8.42 -10.98 16.04
CA ALA A 816 -7.16 -10.79 15.33
C ALA A 816 -6.06 -10.21 16.25
N ALA A 817 -6.41 -9.26 17.13
CA ALA A 817 -5.49 -8.69 18.11
C ALA A 817 -4.99 -9.74 19.11
N SER A 818 -5.88 -10.58 19.64
CA SER A 818 -5.53 -11.68 20.55
C SER A 818 -4.69 -12.78 19.89
N LEU A 819 -4.89 -13.05 18.59
CA LEU A 819 -4.11 -14.06 17.85
C LEU A 819 -2.71 -13.57 17.44
N LYS A 820 -2.53 -12.27 17.20
CA LYS A 820 -1.28 -11.69 16.67
C LYS A 820 0.01 -12.20 17.36
N PRO A 821 0.11 -12.27 18.72
CA PRO A 821 1.33 -12.75 19.37
C PRO A 821 1.70 -14.21 19.06
N VAL A 822 0.71 -15.08 18.81
CA VAL A 822 0.95 -16.49 18.44
C VAL A 822 1.35 -16.58 16.97
N ARG A 823 0.69 -15.82 16.09
CA ARG A 823 1.04 -15.76 14.66
C ARG A 823 2.47 -15.27 14.43
N GLU A 824 2.97 -14.31 15.19
CA GLU A 824 4.38 -13.88 15.10
C GLU A 824 5.36 -14.97 15.59
N THR A 825 5.04 -15.69 16.66
CA THR A 825 5.84 -16.87 17.08
C THR A 825 5.88 -17.94 16.00
N ALA A 826 4.74 -18.19 15.32
CA ALA A 826 4.63 -19.16 14.23
C ALA A 826 5.38 -18.74 12.95
N LYS A 827 5.67 -17.44 12.75
CA LYS A 827 6.61 -16.97 11.72
C LYS A 827 8.06 -17.24 12.13
N LEU A 828 8.41 -16.89 13.36
CA LEU A 828 9.77 -17.03 13.90
C LEU A 828 10.22 -18.50 13.97
N SER A 829 9.30 -19.45 14.21
CA SER A 829 9.61 -20.88 14.24
C SER A 829 10.17 -21.40 12.91
N LEU A 830 9.76 -20.85 11.76
CA LEU A 830 10.25 -21.30 10.45
C LEU A 830 11.76 -21.06 10.29
N ALA A 831 12.23 -19.87 10.66
CA ALA A 831 13.66 -19.54 10.64
C ALA A 831 14.46 -20.35 11.69
N GLU A 832 13.91 -20.49 12.91
CA GLU A 832 14.57 -21.22 14.00
C GLU A 832 14.70 -22.73 13.69
N LEU A 833 13.69 -23.36 13.08
CA LEU A 833 13.76 -24.77 12.67
C LEU A 833 14.83 -25.02 11.60
N LEU A 834 15.00 -24.10 10.65
CA LEU A 834 16.02 -24.18 9.61
C LEU A 834 17.42 -24.01 10.20
N GLU A 835 17.61 -23.03 11.11
CA GLU A 835 18.91 -22.80 11.76
C GLU A 835 19.25 -23.93 12.75
N ASP A 836 18.25 -24.49 13.44
CA ASP A 836 18.44 -25.66 14.30
C ASP A 836 19.00 -26.87 13.52
N THR A 837 18.50 -27.14 12.32
CA THR A 837 19.06 -28.18 11.44
C THR A 837 20.56 -27.95 11.19
N LYS A 838 20.98 -26.70 10.90
CA LYS A 838 22.41 -26.39 10.72
C LYS A 838 23.21 -26.58 12.00
N ARG A 839 22.71 -26.08 13.15
CA ARG A 839 23.38 -26.24 14.46
C ARG A 839 23.57 -27.72 14.81
N ARG A 840 22.53 -28.53 14.63
CA ARG A 840 22.57 -29.98 14.89
C ARG A 840 23.54 -30.73 13.96
N VAL A 841 23.65 -30.37 12.68
CA VAL A 841 24.68 -30.94 11.79
C VAL A 841 26.10 -30.48 12.19
N ASN A 842 26.27 -29.20 12.52
CA ASN A 842 27.57 -28.64 12.86
C ASN A 842 28.12 -29.17 14.21
N SER A 843 27.25 -29.60 15.13
CA SER A 843 27.65 -30.20 16.41
C SER A 843 28.11 -31.66 16.33
N LEU A 844 27.90 -32.35 15.19
CA LEU A 844 28.30 -33.74 14.99
C LEU A 844 29.82 -33.91 15.11
N GLN A 845 30.30 -34.54 16.19
CA GLN A 845 31.73 -34.70 16.45
C GLN A 845 32.42 -35.68 15.49
N THR A 846 31.71 -36.68 14.99
CA THR A 846 32.21 -37.71 14.08
C THR A 846 31.24 -37.94 12.92
N LEU A 847 31.76 -38.47 11.81
CA LEU A 847 30.99 -38.97 10.67
C LEU A 847 31.47 -40.39 10.32
N PRO A 848 30.62 -41.26 9.74
CA PRO A 848 31.02 -42.62 9.36
C PRO A 848 32.15 -42.63 8.32
N ALA A 849 33.23 -43.36 8.62
CA ALA A 849 34.44 -43.42 7.79
C ALA A 849 34.27 -44.26 6.50
N ASP A 850 33.14 -44.95 6.35
CA ASP A 850 32.69 -45.74 5.21
C ASP A 850 31.72 -44.97 4.29
N GLY A 851 31.25 -43.79 4.71
CA GLY A 851 30.27 -42.97 4.01
C GLY A 851 28.80 -43.28 4.35
N ALA A 852 28.52 -44.07 5.40
CA ALA A 852 27.15 -44.41 5.80
C ALA A 852 26.28 -43.17 6.10
N PRO A 853 24.94 -43.25 5.86
CA PRO A 853 24.01 -42.17 6.16
C PRO A 853 23.82 -41.95 7.66
N ILE A 854 23.33 -40.76 8.04
CA ILE A 854 23.13 -40.35 9.44
C ILE A 854 21.67 -39.96 9.76
N PRO A 855 21.16 -40.22 10.99
CA PRO A 855 19.73 -40.09 11.32
C PRO A 855 19.12 -38.70 11.07
N ILE A 856 19.91 -37.63 11.25
CA ILE A 856 19.47 -36.24 11.09
C ILE A 856 18.89 -35.93 9.71
N VAL A 857 19.29 -36.66 8.66
CA VAL A 857 18.71 -36.55 7.32
C VAL A 857 17.25 -36.97 7.35
N SER A 858 16.96 -38.18 7.83
CA SER A 858 15.61 -38.72 7.95
C SER A 858 14.74 -37.92 8.92
N GLU A 859 15.30 -37.48 10.05
CA GLU A 859 14.58 -36.63 11.02
C GLU A 859 14.16 -35.28 10.41
N THR A 860 15.04 -34.63 9.65
CA THR A 860 14.74 -33.35 8.99
C THR A 860 13.64 -33.53 7.95
N MET A 861 13.66 -34.62 7.19
CA MET A 861 12.60 -34.93 6.22
C MET A 861 11.27 -35.26 6.91
N GLN A 862 11.27 -36.07 7.97
CA GLN A 862 10.08 -36.38 8.75
C GLN A 862 9.45 -35.11 9.35
N ARG A 863 10.28 -34.15 9.78
CA ARG A 863 9.83 -32.83 10.25
C ARG A 863 9.08 -32.05 9.15
N LEU A 864 9.60 -32.05 7.92
CA LEU A 864 8.93 -31.41 6.77
C LEU A 864 7.61 -32.12 6.42
N VAL A 865 7.53 -33.44 6.53
CA VAL A 865 6.28 -34.20 6.33
C VAL A 865 5.22 -33.78 7.37
N ILE A 866 5.57 -33.70 8.65
CA ILE A 866 4.63 -33.26 9.71
C ILE A 866 4.12 -31.83 9.47
N MET A 867 4.91 -30.95 8.85
CA MET A 867 4.44 -29.62 8.47
C MET A 867 3.35 -29.63 7.39
N VAL A 868 3.25 -30.69 6.57
CA VAL A 868 2.17 -30.83 5.56
C VAL A 868 0.79 -31.00 6.23
N ASP A 869 0.71 -31.65 7.39
CA ASP A 869 -0.53 -31.76 8.18
C ASP A 869 -1.09 -30.37 8.58
N PHE A 870 -0.22 -29.35 8.66
CA PHE A 870 -0.54 -27.97 8.99
C PHE A 870 -0.43 -27.03 7.76
N LEU A 871 -0.51 -27.56 6.53
CA LEU A 871 -0.27 -26.80 5.30
C LEU A 871 -1.18 -25.57 5.17
N ARG A 872 -2.42 -25.60 5.67
CA ARG A 872 -3.35 -24.46 5.57
C ARG A 872 -2.95 -23.26 6.45
N PRO A 873 -2.76 -23.39 7.78
CA PRO A 873 -2.24 -22.30 8.59
C PRO A 873 -0.83 -21.89 8.17
N ILE A 874 0.03 -22.84 7.78
CA ILE A 874 1.38 -22.53 7.30
C ILE A 874 1.32 -21.71 6.00
N SER A 875 0.46 -22.03 5.03
CA SER A 875 0.26 -21.23 3.81
C SER A 875 -0.14 -19.79 4.14
N SER A 876 -1.05 -19.60 5.10
CA SER A 876 -1.46 -18.27 5.59
C SER A 876 -0.31 -17.51 6.27
N ILE A 877 0.55 -18.22 7.00
CA ILE A 877 1.76 -17.66 7.63
C ILE A 877 2.81 -17.31 6.56
N MET A 878 3.03 -18.18 5.58
CA MET A 878 3.98 -18.00 4.47
C MET A 878 3.64 -16.79 3.60
N VAL A 879 2.37 -16.62 3.21
CA VAL A 879 1.90 -15.39 2.52
C VAL A 879 2.10 -14.14 3.38
N SER A 880 1.96 -14.24 4.70
CA SER A 880 2.21 -13.12 5.62
C SER A 880 3.69 -12.87 5.94
N LEU A 881 4.57 -13.85 5.69
CA LEU A 881 6.02 -13.77 5.91
C LEU A 881 6.73 -13.28 4.65
N GLY A 882 6.23 -13.67 3.47
CA GLY A 882 6.86 -13.45 2.18
C GLY A 882 7.89 -14.52 1.84
N ASP A 883 8.05 -14.78 0.53
CA ASP A 883 9.00 -15.76 0.04
C ASP A 883 10.46 -15.44 0.41
N GLY A 884 11.22 -16.46 0.80
CA GLY A 884 12.62 -16.35 1.24
C GLY A 884 12.86 -15.70 2.62
N ASN A 885 11.87 -15.07 3.25
CA ASN A 885 12.04 -14.29 4.49
C ASN A 885 12.26 -15.13 5.78
N TRP A 886 12.35 -16.46 5.65
CA TRP A 886 12.85 -17.37 6.71
C TRP A 886 14.38 -17.48 6.76
N LYS A 887 15.11 -16.95 5.75
CA LYS A 887 16.58 -16.96 5.73
C LYS A 887 17.13 -15.83 6.60
N SER A 888 17.74 -16.20 7.74
CA SER A 888 18.39 -15.23 8.64
C SER A 888 19.49 -14.41 7.95
N THR A 889 19.54 -13.11 8.27
CA THR A 889 20.33 -12.07 7.59
C THR A 889 21.86 -12.29 7.62
N SER A 890 22.35 -13.27 8.37
CA SER A 890 23.78 -13.54 8.58
C SER A 890 24.43 -14.48 7.55
N ALA A 891 23.68 -15.03 6.58
CA ALA A 891 24.17 -16.04 5.63
C ALA A 891 24.46 -15.50 4.20
N ALA A 892 24.55 -14.18 4.01
CA ALA A 892 24.59 -13.54 2.68
C ALA A 892 25.99 -13.48 1.99
N THR A 893 26.98 -14.26 2.44
CA THR A 893 28.41 -14.03 2.09
C THR A 893 29.20 -15.22 1.53
N SER A 894 28.59 -16.37 1.21
CA SER A 894 29.35 -17.54 0.69
C SER A 894 28.75 -18.30 -0.50
N SER A 895 27.71 -17.79 -1.17
CA SER A 895 27.15 -18.37 -2.41
C SER A 895 26.95 -17.33 -3.52
N ARG A 896 27.99 -16.55 -3.83
CA ARG A 896 28.02 -15.69 -5.03
C ARG A 896 28.57 -16.45 -6.24
N GLU A 897 27.72 -17.29 -6.83
CA GLU A 897 27.76 -17.64 -8.25
C GLU A 897 26.35 -18.16 -8.62
N ASN A 898 25.70 -17.49 -9.58
CA ASN A 898 24.35 -17.79 -10.11
C ASN A 898 23.15 -17.74 -9.13
N ASN A 899 22.94 -16.60 -8.45
CA ASN A 899 21.65 -15.87 -8.48
C ASN A 899 21.73 -14.54 -7.72
N ASN A 900 21.69 -13.42 -8.45
CA ASN A 900 21.53 -12.09 -7.86
C ASN A 900 20.04 -11.78 -7.66
N THR A 901 19.48 -12.22 -6.54
CA THR A 901 18.20 -11.71 -6.04
C THR A 901 18.41 -10.92 -4.76
N ILE A 902 18.39 -9.60 -4.90
CA ILE A 902 18.00 -8.67 -3.83
C ILE A 902 16.65 -9.18 -3.27
N PRO A 903 16.38 -9.13 -1.95
CA PRO A 903 15.07 -9.48 -1.42
C PRO A 903 14.00 -8.63 -2.10
N SER A 904 13.24 -9.24 -3.01
CA SER A 904 12.40 -8.49 -3.93
C SER A 904 11.06 -8.14 -3.28
N LEU A 905 10.48 -7.01 -3.70
CA LEU A 905 9.13 -6.60 -3.32
C LEU A 905 8.03 -7.56 -3.84
N ALA A 906 8.37 -8.58 -4.64
CA ALA A 906 7.45 -9.65 -5.03
C ALA A 906 6.99 -10.55 -3.87
N SER A 907 7.59 -10.40 -2.68
CA SER A 907 7.15 -11.09 -1.45
C SER A 907 5.74 -10.71 -0.97
N PHE A 908 5.09 -9.70 -1.58
CA PHE A 908 3.69 -9.32 -1.36
C PHE A 908 2.86 -9.34 -2.64
N ASP A 909 3.05 -10.36 -3.48
CA ASP A 909 2.25 -10.55 -4.69
C ASP A 909 0.76 -10.79 -4.33
N VAL A 910 -0.15 -10.05 -4.97
CA VAL A 910 -1.60 -10.08 -4.69
C VAL A 910 -2.22 -11.27 -5.40
N GLY A 911 -1.86 -12.46 -4.91
CA GLY A 911 -2.19 -13.74 -5.52
C GLY A 911 -1.24 -14.89 -5.12
N ALA A 912 -0.20 -14.62 -4.32
CA ALA A 912 0.81 -15.63 -3.97
C ALA A 912 0.21 -16.90 -3.33
N ASP A 913 0.43 -18.06 -3.96
CA ASP A 913 0.04 -19.34 -3.38
C ASP A 913 0.98 -19.70 -2.21
N GLY A 914 0.44 -19.69 -1.00
CA GLY A 914 1.19 -20.06 0.21
C GLY A 914 1.72 -21.50 0.19
N LYS A 915 1.20 -22.38 -0.67
CA LYS A 915 1.75 -23.73 -0.90
C LYS A 915 3.05 -23.69 -1.69
N GLU A 916 3.15 -22.82 -2.71
CA GLU A 916 4.37 -22.64 -3.50
C GLU A 916 5.48 -22.01 -2.64
N ILE A 917 5.13 -21.01 -1.82
CA ILE A 917 6.06 -20.43 -0.83
C ILE A 917 6.51 -21.52 0.18
N PHE A 918 5.61 -22.40 0.62
CA PHE A 918 5.99 -23.53 1.48
C PHE A 918 6.91 -24.54 0.75
N ALA A 919 6.69 -24.81 -0.54
CA ALA A 919 7.59 -25.63 -1.35
C ALA A 919 8.99 -25.01 -1.49
N HIS A 920 9.09 -23.68 -1.56
CA HIS A 920 10.37 -22.95 -1.50
C HIS A 920 11.06 -23.17 -0.15
N TYR A 921 10.35 -23.01 0.97
CA TYR A 921 10.87 -23.27 2.32
C TYR A 921 11.39 -24.72 2.49
N CYS A 922 10.66 -25.71 1.98
CA CYS A 922 11.12 -27.10 1.98
C CYS A 922 12.42 -27.27 1.18
N THR A 923 12.48 -26.68 -0.01
CA THR A 923 13.66 -26.73 -0.90
C THR A 923 14.88 -26.08 -0.23
N ASP A 924 14.70 -24.91 0.39
CA ASP A 924 15.74 -24.20 1.13
C ASP A 924 16.22 -24.96 2.38
N THR A 925 15.30 -25.66 3.07
CA THR A 925 15.64 -26.48 4.23
C THR A 925 16.48 -27.70 3.81
N ILE A 926 16.15 -28.32 2.68
CA ILE A 926 16.93 -29.41 2.07
C ILE A 926 18.31 -28.90 1.62
N GLU A 927 18.39 -27.75 0.98
CA GLU A 927 19.67 -27.16 0.57
C GLU A 927 20.54 -26.78 1.78
N ALA A 928 19.97 -26.16 2.82
CA ALA A 928 20.67 -25.83 4.05
C ALA A 928 21.21 -27.07 4.77
N LEU A 929 20.44 -28.17 4.80
CA LEU A 929 20.89 -29.47 5.30
C LEU A 929 22.08 -29.97 4.47
N MET A 930 21.97 -30.02 3.14
CA MET A 930 23.04 -30.51 2.26
C MET A 930 24.31 -29.66 2.32
N LEU A 931 24.20 -28.33 2.42
CA LEU A 931 25.32 -27.42 2.62
C LEU A 931 26.04 -27.67 3.95
N ALA A 932 25.29 -27.85 5.04
CA ALA A 932 25.87 -28.15 6.36
C ALA A 932 26.56 -29.52 6.37
N LEU A 933 25.94 -30.55 5.74
CA LEU A 933 26.52 -31.88 5.61
C LEU A 933 27.81 -31.88 4.78
N ASP A 934 27.84 -31.16 3.65
CA ASP A 934 29.03 -31.00 2.82
C ASP A 934 30.16 -30.23 3.53
N GLY A 935 29.82 -29.16 4.26
CA GLY A 935 30.76 -28.43 5.10
C GLY A 935 31.36 -29.32 6.20
N ARG A 936 30.53 -30.08 6.92
CA ARG A 936 30.98 -31.00 7.97
C ARG A 936 31.78 -32.18 7.42
N ALA A 937 31.38 -32.72 6.27
CA ALA A 937 32.11 -33.76 5.56
C ALA A 937 33.51 -33.27 5.14
N ARG A 938 33.67 -32.05 4.63
CA ARG A 938 34.99 -31.46 4.30
C ARG A 938 35.94 -31.38 5.51
N MET A 939 35.40 -31.12 6.71
CA MET A 939 36.20 -31.00 7.93
C MET A 939 36.62 -32.36 8.51
N ILE A 940 35.76 -33.38 8.43
CA ILE A 940 35.97 -34.68 9.08
C ILE A 940 36.50 -35.74 8.10
N LEU A 941 35.93 -35.83 6.90
CA LEU A 941 36.25 -36.83 5.89
C LEU A 941 37.30 -36.27 4.90
N GLN A 942 38.58 -36.51 5.17
CA GLN A 942 39.68 -35.93 4.37
C GLN A 942 39.81 -36.47 2.93
N LYS A 943 39.15 -37.59 2.57
CA LYS A 943 39.27 -38.23 1.25
C LYS A 943 38.03 -37.95 0.39
N LYS A 944 38.21 -37.32 -0.78
CA LYS A 944 37.11 -36.96 -1.70
C LYS A 944 36.14 -38.12 -2.04
N PRO A 945 36.57 -39.38 -2.29
CA PRO A 945 35.64 -40.44 -2.66
C PRO A 945 34.64 -40.82 -1.56
N VAL A 946 35.06 -40.87 -0.29
CA VAL A 946 34.12 -41.19 0.81
C VAL A 946 33.16 -40.03 1.08
N MET A 947 33.59 -38.77 0.86
CA MET A 947 32.66 -37.63 0.86
C MET A 947 31.62 -37.75 -0.26
N GLY A 948 32.03 -38.20 -1.45
CA GLY A 948 31.12 -38.47 -2.57
C GLY A 948 30.06 -39.51 -2.20
N VAL A 949 30.46 -40.62 -1.58
CA VAL A 949 29.53 -41.66 -1.07
C VAL A 949 28.56 -41.09 -0.04
N PHE A 950 29.06 -40.38 0.98
CA PHE A 950 28.25 -39.81 2.05
C PHE A 950 27.17 -38.84 1.54
N LEU A 951 27.52 -37.97 0.59
CA LEU A 951 26.58 -37.04 -0.02
C LEU A 951 25.58 -37.75 -0.93
N ALA A 952 26.00 -38.75 -1.73
CA ALA A 952 25.09 -39.50 -2.60
C ALA A 952 24.08 -40.34 -1.80
N ASN A 953 24.49 -40.95 -0.69
CA ASN A 953 23.60 -41.66 0.23
C ASN A 953 22.55 -40.68 0.82
N SER A 954 22.98 -39.49 1.23
CA SER A 954 22.11 -38.46 1.81
C SER A 954 21.08 -37.93 0.79
N VAL A 955 21.49 -37.66 -0.46
CA VAL A 955 20.59 -37.29 -1.56
C VAL A 955 19.54 -38.38 -1.82
N THR A 956 19.97 -39.64 -1.89
CA THR A 956 19.08 -40.79 -2.17
C THR A 956 18.02 -40.96 -1.06
N ILE A 957 18.39 -40.75 0.20
CA ILE A 957 17.44 -40.81 1.32
C ILE A 957 16.44 -39.65 1.28
N ILE A 958 16.89 -38.43 0.95
CA ILE A 958 16.00 -37.26 0.82
C ILE A 958 14.99 -37.49 -0.31
N GLU A 959 15.45 -37.92 -1.49
CA GLU A 959 14.62 -38.26 -2.65
C GLU A 959 13.59 -39.35 -2.29
N ARG A 960 14.02 -40.44 -1.63
CA ARG A 960 13.16 -41.53 -1.16
C ARG A 960 12.09 -41.06 -0.16
N ASN A 961 12.39 -40.08 0.70
CA ASN A 961 11.42 -39.50 1.63
C ASN A 961 10.42 -38.56 0.94
N ILE A 962 10.85 -37.80 -0.08
CA ILE A 962 9.94 -36.94 -0.86
C ILE A 962 8.95 -37.78 -1.65
N VAL A 963 9.43 -38.77 -2.41
CA VAL A 963 8.59 -39.59 -3.31
C VAL A 963 7.56 -40.42 -2.54
N ASN A 964 7.91 -40.92 -1.35
CA ASN A 964 7.05 -41.80 -0.54
C ASN A 964 6.17 -41.05 0.50
N SER A 965 5.98 -39.73 0.37
CA SER A 965 5.18 -38.95 1.32
C SER A 965 4.33 -37.86 0.63
N GLU A 966 3.47 -37.20 1.42
CA GLU A 966 2.65 -36.06 1.00
C GLU A 966 3.48 -34.82 0.57
N LEU A 967 4.82 -34.87 0.63
CA LEU A 967 5.69 -33.87 0.01
C LEU A 967 5.82 -34.05 -1.52
N ASN A 968 5.49 -35.22 -2.08
CA ASN A 968 5.64 -35.50 -3.52
C ASN A 968 4.86 -34.52 -4.42
N PRO A 969 3.57 -34.19 -4.14
CA PRO A 969 2.83 -33.22 -4.97
C PRO A 969 3.41 -31.79 -4.91
N LEU A 970 4.12 -31.44 -3.84
CA LEU A 970 4.71 -30.11 -3.64
C LEU A 970 6.12 -29.98 -4.23
N LEU A 971 6.90 -31.07 -4.28
CA LEU A 971 8.33 -31.05 -4.59
C LEU A 971 8.74 -31.82 -5.84
N SER A 972 7.86 -32.62 -6.45
CA SER A 972 8.16 -33.42 -7.66
C SER A 972 8.73 -32.58 -8.82
N GLY A 973 8.17 -31.41 -9.08
CA GLY A 973 8.69 -30.47 -10.09
C GLY A 973 10.01 -29.76 -9.73
N ARG A 974 10.51 -29.93 -8.50
CA ARG A 974 11.61 -29.15 -7.91
C ARG A 974 12.85 -29.99 -7.56
N LEU A 975 12.86 -31.29 -7.91
CA LEU A 975 13.96 -32.23 -7.64
C LEU A 975 15.30 -31.89 -8.33
N ALA A 976 15.32 -30.92 -9.25
CA ALA A 976 16.55 -30.43 -9.90
C ALA A 976 17.63 -29.96 -8.91
N VAL A 977 17.25 -29.49 -7.72
CA VAL A 977 18.20 -29.11 -6.66
C VAL A 977 18.99 -30.33 -6.15
N LEU A 978 18.33 -31.48 -5.98
CA LEU A 978 18.98 -32.73 -5.58
C LEU A 978 19.93 -33.25 -6.66
N GLU A 979 19.61 -33.03 -7.93
CA GLU A 979 20.46 -33.45 -9.05
C GLU A 979 21.79 -32.67 -9.10
N THR A 980 21.80 -31.39 -8.70
CA THR A 980 23.05 -30.63 -8.51
C THR A 980 23.94 -31.28 -7.44
N TRP A 981 23.35 -31.73 -6.33
CA TRP A 981 24.07 -32.45 -5.28
C TRP A 981 24.54 -33.84 -5.71
N ARG A 982 23.73 -34.58 -6.49
CA ARG A 982 24.10 -35.87 -7.10
C ARG A 982 25.32 -35.73 -8.02
N LYS A 983 25.33 -34.71 -8.88
CA LYS A 983 26.47 -34.39 -9.77
C LYS A 983 27.73 -34.02 -8.98
N LYS A 984 27.60 -33.21 -7.92
CA LYS A 984 28.71 -32.84 -7.03
C LYS A 984 29.30 -34.06 -6.30
N ALA A 985 28.44 -34.95 -5.78
CA ALA A 985 28.85 -36.21 -5.16
C ALA A 985 29.60 -37.12 -6.16
N THR A 986 29.07 -37.24 -7.39
CA THR A 986 29.67 -38.01 -8.48
C THR A 986 31.02 -37.44 -8.92
N ALA A 987 31.16 -36.11 -9.01
CA ALA A 987 32.43 -35.47 -9.32
C ALA A 987 33.50 -35.67 -8.23
N LEU A 988 33.12 -35.68 -6.94
CA LEU A 988 34.02 -36.00 -5.83
C LEU A 988 34.46 -37.47 -5.82
N TYR A 989 33.57 -38.36 -6.26
CA TYR A 989 33.84 -39.79 -6.38
C TYR A 989 34.77 -40.12 -7.57
N THR A 990 34.40 -39.65 -8.77
CA THR A 990 35.12 -39.92 -10.04
C THR A 990 36.43 -39.13 -10.20
N ASP A 991 36.77 -38.23 -9.27
CA ASP A 991 38.04 -37.50 -9.29
C ASP A 991 39.26 -38.44 -9.33
N THR A 992 39.22 -39.54 -8.57
CA THR A 992 40.28 -40.59 -8.60
C THR A 992 40.38 -41.30 -9.94
N CYS A 993 39.31 -41.33 -10.74
CA CYS A 993 39.33 -41.91 -12.08
C CYS A 993 40.09 -41.02 -13.05
N LYS A 994 40.21 -39.71 -12.81
CA LYS A 994 41.07 -38.80 -13.59
C LYS A 994 42.54 -39.15 -13.39
N ASP A 995 42.97 -39.34 -12.14
CA ASP A 995 44.35 -39.70 -11.79
C ASP A 995 44.74 -41.03 -12.46
N ILE A 996 43.86 -42.04 -12.40
CA ILE A 996 44.03 -43.33 -13.09
C ILE A 996 44.12 -43.13 -14.61
N SER A 997 43.28 -42.25 -15.18
CA SER A 997 43.24 -41.98 -16.63
C SER A 997 44.51 -41.29 -17.16
N ILE A 998 45.24 -40.53 -16.33
CA ILE A 998 46.52 -39.89 -16.72
C ILE A 998 47.52 -40.94 -17.23
N HIS A 999 47.55 -42.13 -16.63
CA HIS A 999 48.43 -43.22 -17.06
C HIS A 999 48.06 -43.80 -18.44
N LEU A 1000 46.88 -43.51 -18.98
CA LEU A 1000 46.38 -44.01 -20.27
C LEU A 1000 46.45 -42.98 -21.42
N PHE A 1001 46.81 -41.72 -21.14
CA PHE A 1001 46.97 -40.69 -22.18
C PHE A 1001 48.37 -40.68 -22.81
N ASP A 1002 48.44 -40.29 -24.09
CA ASP A 1002 49.71 -40.12 -24.83
C ASP A 1002 50.09 -38.65 -24.98
N VAL A 1003 51.28 -38.29 -24.49
CA VAL A 1003 51.90 -36.98 -24.71
C VAL A 1003 52.90 -37.12 -25.86
N ILE A 1004 52.48 -36.77 -27.07
CA ILE A 1004 53.37 -36.70 -28.23
C ILE A 1004 53.99 -35.31 -28.28
N HIS A 1005 55.27 -35.20 -27.97
CA HIS A 1005 56.03 -33.97 -28.23
C HIS A 1005 56.16 -33.76 -29.74
N THR A 1006 55.45 -32.77 -30.29
CA THR A 1006 55.55 -32.38 -31.70
C THR A 1006 56.84 -31.61 -31.96
N SER A 1007 57.95 -32.32 -32.18
CA SER A 1007 59.24 -31.73 -32.54
C SER A 1007 60.04 -32.55 -33.56
N ARG A 1008 59.43 -32.84 -34.73
CA ARG A 1008 60.17 -33.01 -35.99
C ARG A 1008 59.29 -32.76 -37.22
N SER A 1009 59.85 -32.02 -38.17
CA SER A 1009 59.29 -31.73 -39.48
C SER A 1009 59.53 -32.87 -40.47
N THR A 1010 58.76 -32.88 -41.56
CA THR A 1010 58.66 -33.90 -42.64
C THR A 1010 57.87 -35.17 -42.26
N GLY A 1011 56.80 -35.43 -43.04
CA GLY A 1011 55.80 -36.48 -42.77
C GLY A 1011 54.43 -35.88 -42.40
N GLY A 1012 53.38 -36.20 -43.17
CA GLY A 1012 52.05 -35.61 -43.00
C GLY A 1012 51.32 -36.05 -41.73
N ARG A 1013 50.33 -35.24 -41.29
CA ARG A 1013 49.40 -35.60 -40.21
C ARG A 1013 48.71 -36.95 -40.51
N PRO A 1014 48.63 -37.89 -39.55
CA PRO A 1014 47.60 -38.91 -39.57
C PRO A 1014 46.24 -38.23 -39.35
N ASN A 1015 45.28 -38.44 -40.23
CA ASN A 1015 43.91 -37.95 -40.02
C ASN A 1015 43.26 -38.68 -38.84
N SER A 1016 42.72 -37.92 -37.89
CA SER A 1016 41.94 -38.44 -36.78
C SER A 1016 40.55 -38.86 -37.24
N GLY A 1017 40.43 -40.05 -37.82
CA GLY A 1017 39.13 -40.62 -38.16
C GLY A 1017 39.13 -41.64 -39.29
N GLN A 1018 39.53 -42.88 -39.01
CA GLN A 1018 38.97 -44.08 -39.63
C GLN A 1018 39.33 -45.32 -38.79
N GLY A 1019 38.35 -46.16 -38.51
CA GLY A 1019 38.56 -47.41 -37.78
C GLY A 1019 38.83 -48.56 -38.75
N ASN A 1020 40.00 -49.18 -38.62
CA ASN A 1020 40.20 -50.64 -38.50
C ASN A 1020 41.70 -50.97 -38.50
N ASN A 1021 42.08 -51.95 -37.67
CA ASN A 1021 43.44 -52.49 -37.51
C ASN A 1021 44.54 -51.45 -37.17
N ILE A 1022 44.50 -50.96 -35.93
CA ILE A 1022 45.72 -50.49 -35.26
C ILE A 1022 46.56 -51.73 -34.91
N ASP A 1023 47.57 -52.04 -35.72
CA ASP A 1023 48.53 -53.11 -35.40
C ASP A 1023 49.52 -52.63 -34.33
N SER A 1024 49.36 -53.11 -33.10
CA SER A 1024 50.27 -52.83 -31.98
C SER A 1024 51.72 -53.21 -32.29
N ALA A 1025 51.95 -54.30 -33.02
CA ALA A 1025 53.28 -54.74 -33.43
C ALA A 1025 53.96 -53.72 -34.35
N SER A 1026 53.22 -53.11 -35.28
CA SER A 1026 53.72 -52.07 -36.19
C SER A 1026 54.14 -50.80 -35.45
N ILE A 1027 53.32 -50.33 -34.50
CA ILE A 1027 53.59 -49.12 -33.73
C ILE A 1027 54.81 -49.33 -32.83
N LEU A 1028 54.90 -50.49 -32.18
CA LEU A 1028 56.05 -50.83 -31.34
C LEU A 1028 57.34 -50.99 -32.15
N LYS A 1029 57.31 -51.34 -33.44
CA LYS A 1029 58.53 -51.34 -34.28
C LYS A 1029 59.11 -49.93 -34.47
N GLY A 1030 58.27 -48.88 -34.53
CA GLY A 1030 58.69 -47.49 -34.70
C GLY A 1030 59.18 -46.76 -33.43
N LEU A 1031 59.01 -47.35 -32.24
CA LEU A 1031 59.30 -46.71 -30.95
C LEU A 1031 60.70 -47.05 -30.41
N SER A 1032 61.34 -46.08 -29.74
CA SER A 1032 62.65 -46.30 -29.12
C SER A 1032 62.56 -47.24 -27.91
N SER A 1033 63.70 -47.79 -27.47
CA SER A 1033 63.76 -48.62 -26.26
C SER A 1033 63.26 -47.86 -25.02
N LYS A 1034 63.53 -46.55 -24.94
CA LYS A 1034 63.07 -45.67 -23.86
C LYS A 1034 61.55 -45.50 -23.86
N ASP A 1035 60.93 -45.37 -25.03
CA ASP A 1035 59.47 -45.22 -25.15
C ASP A 1035 58.75 -46.51 -24.77
N LYS A 1036 59.31 -47.67 -25.16
CA LYS A 1036 58.81 -48.99 -24.75
C LYS A 1036 58.87 -49.22 -23.24
N GLU A 1037 59.90 -48.69 -22.59
CA GLU A 1037 60.03 -48.73 -21.12
C GLU A 1037 59.04 -47.77 -20.44
N ASN A 1038 58.86 -46.55 -20.97
CA ASN A 1038 57.84 -45.62 -20.51
C ASN A 1038 56.41 -46.21 -20.59
N ILE A 1039 56.07 -46.90 -21.69
CA ILE A 1039 54.76 -47.56 -21.87
C ILE A 1039 54.56 -48.68 -20.83
N LYS A 1040 55.61 -49.46 -20.51
CA LYS A 1040 55.56 -50.47 -19.45
C LYS A 1040 55.35 -49.85 -18.07
N GLY A 1041 56.01 -48.73 -17.79
CA GLY A 1041 55.80 -47.94 -16.58
C GLY A 1041 54.36 -47.42 -16.45
N LYS A 1042 53.76 -46.93 -17.55
CA LYS A 1042 52.34 -46.54 -17.61
C LYS A 1042 51.39 -47.69 -17.23
N PHE A 1043 51.57 -48.88 -17.82
CA PHE A 1043 50.77 -50.05 -17.47
C PHE A 1043 50.89 -50.44 -15.99
N GLN A 1044 52.11 -50.42 -15.42
CA GLN A 1044 52.30 -50.72 -14.00
C GLN A 1044 51.64 -49.68 -13.07
N ALA A 1045 51.78 -48.39 -13.38
CA ALA A 1045 51.15 -47.32 -12.62
C ALA A 1045 49.62 -47.40 -12.68
N PHE A 1046 49.06 -47.66 -13.87
CA PHE A 1046 47.63 -47.92 -14.05
C PHE A 1046 47.15 -49.11 -13.21
N ASN A 1047 47.82 -50.27 -13.29
CA ASN A 1047 47.39 -51.48 -12.59
C ASN A 1047 47.33 -51.26 -11.06
N ALA A 1048 48.33 -50.57 -10.49
CA ALA A 1048 48.38 -50.29 -9.06
C ALA A 1048 47.27 -49.32 -8.61
N ALA A 1049 47.06 -48.23 -9.35
CA ALA A 1049 46.04 -47.23 -9.04
C ALA A 1049 44.60 -47.78 -9.23
N PHE A 1050 44.41 -48.65 -10.23
CA PHE A 1050 43.12 -49.29 -10.51
C PHE A 1050 42.74 -50.32 -9.43
N ASP A 1051 43.67 -51.20 -9.02
CA ASP A 1051 43.44 -52.15 -7.92
C ASP A 1051 43.10 -51.44 -6.60
N GLU A 1052 43.80 -50.34 -6.27
CA GLU A 1052 43.51 -49.56 -5.07
C GLU A 1052 42.10 -48.94 -5.12
N MET A 1053 41.67 -48.43 -6.28
CA MET A 1053 40.33 -47.88 -6.47
C MET A 1053 39.24 -48.94 -6.34
N VAL A 1054 39.42 -50.13 -6.94
CA VAL A 1054 38.49 -51.27 -6.83
C VAL A 1054 38.36 -51.74 -5.38
N SER A 1055 39.48 -51.82 -4.65
CA SER A 1055 39.49 -52.17 -3.21
C SER A 1055 38.71 -51.15 -2.37
N ARG A 1056 38.97 -49.85 -2.58
CA ARG A 1056 38.26 -48.76 -1.90
C ARG A 1056 36.77 -48.76 -2.23
N HIS A 1057 36.37 -48.95 -3.49
CA HIS A 1057 34.96 -49.02 -3.92
C HIS A 1057 34.18 -50.11 -3.14
N LYS A 1058 34.79 -51.27 -2.93
CA LYS A 1058 34.17 -52.39 -2.17
C LYS A 1058 34.10 -52.12 -0.67
N SER A 1059 34.99 -51.29 -0.13
CA SER A 1059 35.01 -50.93 1.30
C SER A 1059 33.97 -49.89 1.72
N TYR A 1060 33.37 -49.15 0.78
CA TYR A 1060 32.40 -48.10 1.08
C TYR A 1060 30.97 -48.62 1.24
N ASN A 1061 30.26 -48.01 2.18
CA ASN A 1061 28.86 -48.30 2.48
C ASN A 1061 27.97 -47.39 1.64
N MET A 1062 27.35 -47.96 0.59
CA MET A 1062 26.57 -47.25 -0.40
C MET A 1062 25.15 -47.80 -0.43
N GLU A 1063 24.15 -46.92 -0.52
CA GLU A 1063 22.80 -47.28 -0.94
C GLU A 1063 22.86 -47.99 -2.31
N LYS A 1064 21.91 -48.89 -2.59
CA LYS A 1064 21.91 -49.73 -3.79
C LYS A 1064 21.95 -48.90 -5.08
N GLU A 1065 21.19 -47.82 -5.11
CA GLU A 1065 21.09 -46.86 -6.20
C GLU A 1065 22.42 -46.12 -6.43
N VAL A 1066 23.12 -45.77 -5.33
CA VAL A 1066 24.43 -45.07 -5.36
C VAL A 1066 25.53 -46.00 -5.89
N ARG A 1067 25.55 -47.26 -5.45
CA ARG A 1067 26.52 -48.26 -5.94
C ARG A 1067 26.41 -48.46 -7.45
N GLN A 1068 25.19 -48.65 -7.95
CA GLN A 1068 24.93 -48.82 -9.39
C GLN A 1068 25.33 -47.60 -10.21
N MET A 1069 25.05 -46.39 -9.70
CA MET A 1069 25.44 -45.12 -10.33
C MET A 1069 26.96 -45.01 -10.45
N PHE A 1070 27.70 -45.13 -9.33
CA PHE A 1070 29.15 -44.99 -9.34
C PHE A 1070 29.87 -46.11 -10.12
N ALA A 1071 29.40 -47.37 -10.04
CA ALA A 1071 29.97 -48.46 -10.83
C ALA A 1071 29.91 -48.16 -12.34
N LYS A 1072 28.76 -47.66 -12.80
CA LYS A 1072 28.53 -47.27 -14.20
C LYS A 1072 29.39 -46.09 -14.64
N ASP A 1073 29.51 -45.04 -13.82
CA ASP A 1073 30.31 -43.86 -14.16
C ASP A 1073 31.81 -44.17 -14.22
N VAL A 1074 32.33 -44.97 -13.29
CA VAL A 1074 33.71 -45.45 -13.28
C VAL A 1074 34.01 -46.30 -14.53
N GLN A 1075 33.09 -47.20 -14.89
CA GLN A 1075 33.18 -48.02 -16.11
C GLN A 1075 33.24 -47.15 -17.37
N ASN A 1076 32.25 -46.26 -17.55
CA ASN A 1076 32.16 -45.36 -18.72
C ASN A 1076 33.42 -44.50 -18.91
N MET A 1077 34.10 -44.12 -17.83
CA MET A 1077 35.27 -43.26 -17.88
C MET A 1077 36.57 -44.02 -18.17
N ILE A 1078 36.79 -45.17 -17.54
CA ILE A 1078 38.08 -45.88 -17.61
C ILE A 1078 38.12 -46.93 -18.73
N GLU A 1079 37.02 -47.70 -18.93
CA GLU A 1079 37.00 -48.83 -19.88
C GLU A 1079 37.36 -48.40 -21.32
N PRO A 1080 36.80 -47.31 -21.90
CA PRO A 1080 37.13 -46.92 -23.27
C PRO A 1080 38.57 -46.42 -23.43
N LEU A 1081 39.13 -45.78 -22.40
CA LEU A 1081 40.52 -45.31 -22.40
C LEU A 1081 41.48 -46.50 -22.33
N TYR A 1082 41.19 -47.47 -21.46
CA TYR A 1082 42.00 -48.68 -21.35
C TYR A 1082 41.97 -49.48 -22.65
N CYS A 1083 40.79 -49.70 -23.25
CA CYS A 1083 40.68 -50.43 -24.51
C CYS A 1083 41.50 -49.77 -25.64
N ARG A 1084 41.47 -48.43 -25.76
CA ARG A 1084 42.27 -47.70 -26.76
C ARG A 1084 43.77 -47.77 -26.51
N PHE A 1085 44.20 -47.69 -25.25
CA PHE A 1085 45.61 -47.81 -24.85
C PHE A 1085 46.13 -49.23 -25.07
N TRP A 1086 45.31 -50.23 -24.73
CA TRP A 1086 45.56 -51.65 -24.97
C TRP A 1086 45.69 -51.96 -26.47
N ASP A 1087 44.76 -51.49 -27.31
CA ASP A 1087 44.80 -51.69 -28.77
C ASP A 1087 46.11 -51.19 -29.38
N ARG A 1088 46.63 -50.07 -28.89
CA ARG A 1088 47.88 -49.48 -29.38
C ARG A 1088 49.14 -50.19 -28.88
N TYR A 1089 49.15 -50.73 -27.66
CA TYR A 1089 50.39 -51.10 -26.96
C TYR A 1089 50.46 -52.49 -26.32
N HIS A 1090 49.43 -53.34 -26.40
CA HIS A 1090 49.39 -54.63 -25.69
C HIS A 1090 50.58 -55.57 -26.00
N GLU A 1091 51.15 -55.52 -27.21
CA GLU A 1091 52.31 -56.33 -27.57
C GLU A 1091 53.64 -55.91 -26.90
N VAL A 1092 53.68 -54.80 -26.16
CA VAL A 1092 54.90 -54.30 -25.49
C VAL A 1092 55.48 -55.30 -24.47
N ASP A 1093 54.62 -56.19 -23.97
CA ASP A 1093 54.93 -57.25 -23.02
C ASP A 1093 55.09 -58.63 -23.67
N LYS A 1094 54.94 -58.74 -25.00
CA LYS A 1094 55.06 -60.00 -25.76
C LYS A 1094 54.24 -61.17 -25.19
N GLY A 1095 53.04 -60.88 -24.69
CA GLY A 1095 52.14 -61.87 -24.07
C GLY A 1095 52.60 -62.43 -22.71
N LYS A 1096 53.59 -61.82 -22.04
CA LYS A 1096 54.13 -62.35 -20.77
C LYS A 1096 53.30 -62.02 -19.51
N GLY A 1097 52.28 -61.16 -19.63
CA GLY A 1097 51.37 -60.82 -18.53
C GLY A 1097 52.01 -60.11 -17.33
N LYS A 1098 53.24 -59.60 -17.47
CA LYS A 1098 54.01 -58.95 -16.39
C LYS A 1098 53.68 -57.47 -16.25
N TYR A 1099 53.29 -56.81 -17.34
CA TYR A 1099 52.92 -55.41 -17.39
C TYR A 1099 51.47 -55.25 -17.86
N VAL A 1100 51.06 -55.98 -18.91
CA VAL A 1100 49.67 -55.97 -19.42
C VAL A 1100 48.90 -57.09 -18.72
N ARG A 1101 48.16 -56.75 -17.65
CA ARG A 1101 47.50 -57.73 -16.76
C ARG A 1101 46.13 -58.18 -17.26
N TRP A 1102 45.37 -57.29 -17.89
CA TRP A 1102 44.02 -57.56 -18.37
C TRP A 1102 43.96 -57.47 -19.89
N ASP A 1103 43.16 -58.33 -20.50
CA ASP A 1103 42.62 -58.11 -21.84
C ASP A 1103 41.30 -57.33 -21.75
N LYS A 1104 40.68 -57.04 -22.91
CA LYS A 1104 39.43 -56.27 -22.95
C LYS A 1104 38.29 -56.93 -22.17
N GLN A 1105 38.18 -58.26 -22.22
CA GLN A 1105 37.13 -58.98 -21.51
C GLN A 1105 37.43 -59.06 -20.00
N GLY A 1106 38.69 -59.29 -19.63
CA GLY A 1106 39.15 -59.35 -18.26
C GLY A 1106 38.94 -58.06 -17.48
N ILE A 1107 39.19 -56.89 -18.09
CA ILE A 1107 38.93 -55.61 -17.40
C ILE A 1107 37.42 -55.30 -17.32
N SER A 1108 36.64 -55.64 -18.34
CA SER A 1108 35.18 -55.49 -18.33
C SER A 1108 34.53 -56.27 -17.18
N ASN A 1109 34.98 -57.51 -16.96
CA ASN A 1109 34.56 -58.34 -15.83
C ASN A 1109 34.89 -57.71 -14.45
N VAL A 1110 35.96 -56.91 -14.34
CA VAL A 1110 36.29 -56.20 -13.08
C VAL A 1110 35.27 -55.08 -12.82
N PHE A 1111 34.84 -54.33 -13.84
CA PHE A 1111 33.78 -53.33 -13.70
C PHE A 1111 32.42 -53.94 -13.35
N LEU A 1112 32.06 -55.08 -13.96
CA LEU A 1112 30.85 -55.83 -13.57
C LEU A 1112 30.86 -56.22 -12.08
N GLY A 1113 32.03 -56.47 -11.50
CA GLY A 1113 32.22 -56.73 -10.07
C GLY A 1113 32.24 -55.50 -9.15
N LEU A 1114 31.81 -54.32 -9.63
CA LEU A 1114 31.60 -53.09 -8.83
C LEU A 1114 30.11 -52.80 -8.55
N TYR A 1115 29.20 -53.30 -9.39
CA TYR A 1115 27.74 -53.15 -9.22
C TYR A 1115 27.23 -53.92 -7.99
#